data_AF-A0A843K7U4-F1
#
_entry.id   AF-A0A843K7U4-F1
#
_cell.length_a   1.000
_cell.length_b   1.000
_cell.length_c   1.000
_cell.angle_alpha   90.00
_cell.angle_beta   90.00
_cell.angle_gamma   90.00
#
_symmetry.space_group_name_H-M   'P 1'
#
loop_
_entity.id
_entity.type
_entity.pdbx_description
1 polymer ?
#
loop_
_entity_poly.entity_id
_entity_poly.type
_entity_poly.pdbx_seq_one_letter_code
_entity_poly.pdbx_strand_id
1 'polypeptide(L)'
;MKKLAAITFTSMVLLLATAMAVGAADPVEIRGHVATGTDTWTAEDFAGFYYDIDDNIKTEEMTMTVSEGRKLVEPDGVVYTTKAMEDDFDFDEWGKFYVIGFLADKYFAGYIEDPDSNNDVLCEESDDENVLADEQLLKILIDNDDEMTVTSGTPLTLEEGYELAIQSIDIDGNKVYLELSKDGAVVDSKVISPSKDGATIKDKTYYYYKDIGDSKEVVIVGAHFKNAFRGADQNLATIDGLWQLSDEAQDVSEDTEYDKMTIQTVTDTSIMMNNEDNDITLSNDKDIALMAGVRIKVADPDADEGTDVLRYYPYKQLTEPGTYEIRGNVATGTDTWTADDFAGFYYDIDDNIKTEEMTMTVSEGRKLVEPDGVVYTTKAMEDDFDFDEWGKFYVIGFLADKYFAGYIEDPDSNNDVLCEESDDENVLADEQLLKILIDNDDEMTVTSGTPLTLEEGYELAIQSIDIDGNKVYLELSKDGAVVDSKVISPSKDGATIKDKTYYYYKDIGDSKEVVIVGAHFKNAFRGADQNLATIDGLWQLSDEAQDVSEDTEYDKMTIQTVTDTSIMMNNEDNDITLSNDKDIALMAGVRIKVADPDADEGTDVLRYYPYKQVTIEGEEEVAKEETAVVTPVNDTEKVVEEAKETVVEEANKTVEEAKEVVEEAKEEVNETEAHAEETAEAPVNQTPGFGSIFALTGLLAVAYLVLSRRD
;
A
#
# COMPACT_ATOMS: atom_id res chain seq x y z
N MET A 1 -1.21 -78.05 -14.70
CA MET A 1 -0.38 -77.16 -15.52
C MET A 1 -1.34 -76.26 -16.29
N LYS A 2 -1.41 -74.93 -16.18
CA LYS A 2 -0.68 -73.88 -15.47
C LYS A 2 -1.76 -73.01 -14.78
N LYS A 3 -1.58 -72.61 -13.51
CA LYS A 3 -2.48 -71.64 -12.84
C LYS A 3 -1.87 -70.25 -13.01
N LEU A 4 -2.64 -69.35 -13.62
CA LEU A 4 -2.34 -67.93 -13.77
C LEU A 4 -2.42 -67.20 -12.42
N ALA A 5 -1.50 -66.26 -12.26
CA ALA A 5 -1.32 -65.43 -11.08
C ALA A 5 -2.46 -64.40 -10.94
N ALA A 6 -2.85 -64.18 -9.69
CA ALA A 6 -3.68 -63.07 -9.25
C ALA A 6 -2.83 -61.79 -9.23
N ILE A 7 -3.36 -60.72 -9.81
CA ILE A 7 -2.91 -59.34 -9.58
C ILE A 7 -4.06 -58.70 -8.80
N THR A 8 -3.83 -58.45 -7.52
CA THR A 8 -4.75 -57.68 -6.67
C THR A 8 -4.09 -56.32 -6.45
N PHE A 9 -4.80 -55.28 -6.90
CA PHE A 9 -4.44 -53.87 -6.84
C PHE A 9 -4.15 -53.43 -5.41
N THR A 10 -2.96 -52.88 -5.17
CA THR A 10 -2.63 -52.15 -3.95
C THR A 10 -3.17 -50.73 -4.08
N SER A 11 -4.02 -50.37 -3.14
CA SER A 11 -4.57 -49.05 -2.84
C SER A 11 -3.50 -47.95 -2.80
N MET A 12 -3.65 -46.95 -3.66
CA MET A 12 -2.95 -45.67 -3.61
C MET A 12 -3.95 -44.63 -3.09
N VAL A 13 -3.79 -44.24 -1.83
CA VAL A 13 -4.52 -43.13 -1.22
C VAL A 13 -3.92 -41.86 -1.82
N LEU A 14 -4.70 -41.19 -2.68
CA LEU A 14 -4.36 -39.87 -3.20
C LEU A 14 -4.64 -38.87 -2.07
N LEU A 15 -3.59 -38.33 -1.49
CA LEU A 15 -3.65 -37.19 -0.57
C LEU A 15 -3.85 -35.96 -1.46
N LEU A 16 -5.09 -35.52 -1.62
CA LEU A 16 -5.42 -34.22 -2.21
C LEU A 16 -4.90 -33.16 -1.23
N ALA A 17 -3.73 -32.62 -1.52
CA ALA A 17 -3.33 -31.34 -0.99
C ALA A 17 -4.22 -30.30 -1.67
N THR A 18 -5.23 -29.80 -0.96
CA THR A 18 -5.83 -28.52 -1.28
C THR A 18 -4.73 -27.49 -1.09
N ALA A 19 -4.10 -27.07 -2.19
CA ALA A 19 -3.40 -25.81 -2.21
C ALA A 19 -4.47 -24.76 -1.93
N MET A 20 -4.48 -24.21 -0.72
CA MET A 20 -5.12 -22.92 -0.52
C MET A 20 -4.32 -21.97 -1.42
N ALA A 21 -4.97 -21.46 -2.47
CA ALA A 21 -4.46 -20.29 -3.15
C ALA A 21 -4.48 -19.20 -2.08
N VAL A 22 -3.30 -18.85 -1.59
CA VAL A 22 -3.11 -17.68 -0.75
C VAL A 22 -3.35 -16.51 -1.70
N GLY A 23 -4.44 -15.78 -1.49
CA GLY A 23 -4.73 -14.58 -2.27
C GLY A 23 -3.66 -13.55 -1.94
N ALA A 24 -2.85 -13.18 -2.92
CA ALA A 24 -2.07 -11.95 -2.80
C ALA A 24 -3.06 -10.79 -2.65
N ALA A 25 -2.83 -9.87 -1.71
CA ALA A 25 -3.62 -8.66 -1.61
C ALA A 25 -3.56 -7.88 -2.93
N ASP A 26 -4.67 -7.25 -3.30
CA ASP A 26 -4.72 -6.46 -4.54
C ASP A 26 -3.76 -5.26 -4.44
N PRO A 27 -2.96 -4.99 -5.48
CA PRO A 27 -2.05 -3.87 -5.48
C PRO A 27 -2.83 -2.55 -5.46
N VAL A 28 -2.26 -1.54 -4.81
CA VAL A 28 -2.79 -0.17 -4.83
C VAL A 28 -2.12 0.60 -5.97
N GLU A 29 -2.92 1.35 -6.70
CA GLU A 29 -2.49 2.25 -7.76
C GLU A 29 -2.50 3.71 -7.29
N ILE A 30 -1.40 4.44 -7.52
CA ILE A 30 -1.32 5.89 -7.36
C ILE A 30 -1.05 6.50 -8.73
N ARG A 31 -2.08 7.05 -9.39
CA ARG A 31 -1.97 7.63 -10.75
C ARG A 31 -1.41 9.06 -10.74
N GLY A 32 -0.82 9.45 -11.87
CA GLY A 32 -0.65 10.87 -12.26
C GLY A 32 -1.88 11.38 -13.00
N HIS A 33 -1.85 12.66 -13.39
CA HIS A 33 -2.90 13.23 -14.24
C HIS A 33 -2.94 12.56 -15.61
N VAL A 34 -4.13 12.59 -16.23
CA VAL A 34 -4.40 11.91 -17.50
C VAL A 34 -3.90 12.72 -18.67
N ALA A 35 -3.10 12.10 -19.53
CA ALA A 35 -2.61 12.68 -20.77
C ALA A 35 -3.40 12.18 -21.98
N THR A 36 -3.64 13.07 -22.95
CA THR A 36 -4.21 12.71 -24.28
C THR A 36 -3.19 12.90 -25.42
N GLY A 37 -1.92 13.12 -25.08
CA GLY A 37 -0.84 13.46 -26.00
C GLY A 37 0.49 13.57 -25.26
N THR A 38 1.40 14.44 -25.71
CA THR A 38 2.62 14.75 -24.95
C THR A 38 2.27 15.48 -23.65
N ASP A 39 2.84 15.02 -22.55
CA ASP A 39 2.61 15.60 -21.22
C ASP A 39 3.84 15.44 -20.31
N THR A 40 3.83 16.15 -19.19
CA THR A 40 4.89 16.14 -18.17
C THR A 40 4.26 16.00 -16.79
N TRP A 41 4.81 15.11 -15.98
CA TRP A 41 4.47 14.88 -14.57
C TRP A 41 5.62 15.31 -13.69
N THR A 42 5.32 15.94 -12.57
CA THR A 42 6.25 16.39 -11.54
C THR A 42 5.82 15.87 -10.18
N ALA A 43 6.67 15.98 -9.16
CA ALA A 43 6.25 15.64 -7.81
C ALA A 43 5.10 16.52 -7.27
N GLU A 44 4.77 17.65 -7.91
CA GLU A 44 3.61 18.47 -7.50
C GLU A 44 2.26 17.88 -7.93
N ASP A 45 2.20 17.27 -9.13
CA ASP A 45 0.95 16.81 -9.77
C ASP A 45 0.87 15.29 -9.97
N PHE A 46 1.96 14.56 -9.73
CA PHE A 46 1.95 13.10 -9.69
C PHE A 46 2.17 12.59 -8.27
N ALA A 47 1.09 12.08 -7.66
CA ALA A 47 1.07 11.50 -6.31
C ALA A 47 2.03 10.33 -6.09
N GLY A 48 2.45 9.67 -7.18
CA GLY A 48 3.43 8.59 -7.10
C GLY A 48 4.83 9.07 -6.72
N PHE A 49 5.26 10.25 -7.18
CA PHE A 49 6.61 10.75 -6.91
C PHE A 49 6.79 11.23 -5.48
N TYR A 50 8.05 11.14 -5.02
CA TYR A 50 8.44 11.60 -3.70
C TYR A 50 8.17 13.10 -3.56
N TYR A 51 7.47 13.45 -2.48
CA TYR A 51 7.21 14.83 -2.09
C TYR A 51 7.32 14.95 -0.58
N ASP A 52 8.17 15.86 -0.12
CA ASP A 52 8.16 16.31 1.28
C ASP A 52 7.34 17.59 1.38
N ILE A 53 6.27 17.56 2.17
CA ILE A 53 5.39 18.71 2.34
C ILE A 53 5.99 19.76 3.29
N ASP A 54 6.77 19.30 4.28
CA ASP A 54 7.29 20.14 5.35
C ASP A 54 8.39 21.05 4.79
N ASP A 55 9.30 20.51 3.99
CA ASP A 55 10.39 21.25 3.33
C ASP A 55 10.13 21.57 1.86
N ASN A 56 8.95 21.21 1.35
CA ASN A 56 8.54 21.43 -0.03
C ASN A 56 9.52 20.83 -1.06
N ILE A 57 10.03 19.64 -0.74
CA ILE A 57 11.02 18.93 -1.55
C ILE A 57 10.32 18.15 -2.65
N LYS A 58 10.76 18.40 -3.88
CA LYS A 58 10.19 17.84 -5.11
C LYS A 58 11.27 17.76 -6.17
N THR A 59 11.78 16.56 -6.40
CA THR A 59 13.00 16.38 -7.22
C THR A 59 12.72 15.79 -8.59
N GLU A 60 11.64 15.03 -8.73
CA GLU A 60 11.34 14.21 -9.90
C GLU A 60 10.47 14.93 -10.94
N GLU A 61 10.82 14.75 -12.21
CA GLU A 61 10.06 15.18 -13.39
C GLU A 61 10.14 14.09 -14.46
N MET A 62 9.02 13.80 -15.13
CA MET A 62 8.95 12.85 -16.24
C MET A 62 8.14 13.44 -17.37
N THR A 63 8.70 13.47 -18.57
CA THR A 63 8.02 13.89 -19.80
C THR A 63 7.84 12.71 -20.73
N MET A 64 6.62 12.50 -21.23
CA MET A 64 6.34 11.51 -22.27
C MET A 64 5.98 12.21 -23.57
N THR A 65 6.79 12.00 -24.61
CA THR A 65 6.58 12.61 -25.94
C THR A 65 5.91 11.62 -26.88
N VAL A 66 4.60 11.78 -27.06
CA VAL A 66 3.83 10.96 -28.01
C VAL A 66 4.10 11.42 -29.43
N SER A 67 4.63 10.51 -30.25
CA SER A 67 4.93 10.71 -31.66
C SER A 67 4.55 9.48 -32.48
N GLU A 68 4.68 9.60 -33.81
CA GLU A 68 4.36 8.52 -34.75
C GLU A 68 2.99 7.84 -34.52
N GLY A 69 1.99 8.65 -34.13
CA GLY A 69 0.67 8.18 -33.72
C GLY A 69 0.58 8.01 -32.21
N ARG A 70 0.89 6.82 -31.70
CA ARG A 70 0.75 6.44 -30.29
C ARG A 70 2.00 5.81 -29.72
N LYS A 71 3.16 6.34 -30.09
CA LYS A 71 4.45 5.82 -29.66
C LYS A 71 5.23 6.83 -28.84
N LEU A 72 5.88 6.34 -27.80
CA LEU A 72 6.99 7.01 -27.13
C LEU A 72 8.24 6.44 -27.79
N VAL A 73 8.74 7.17 -28.80
CA VAL A 73 9.83 6.71 -29.67
C VAL A 73 11.16 7.00 -29.00
N GLU A 74 12.00 5.98 -28.89
CA GLU A 74 13.33 6.14 -28.32
C GLU A 74 14.21 7.16 -29.09
N PRO A 75 15.16 7.83 -28.42
CA PRO A 75 15.41 7.77 -26.98
C PRO A 75 14.61 8.84 -26.20
N ASP A 76 13.93 9.76 -26.88
CA ASP A 76 13.30 10.95 -26.26
C ASP A 76 11.80 10.77 -26.01
N GLY A 77 11.29 9.55 -26.16
CA GLY A 77 9.89 9.19 -26.00
C GLY A 77 9.46 9.28 -24.54
N VAL A 78 10.34 8.91 -23.62
CA VAL A 78 10.21 9.14 -22.19
C VAL A 78 11.53 9.73 -21.71
N VAL A 79 11.46 10.86 -21.01
CA VAL A 79 12.61 11.47 -20.35
C VAL A 79 12.23 11.66 -18.88
N TYR A 80 12.98 11.02 -17.99
CA TYR A 80 12.86 11.16 -16.55
C TYR A 80 14.10 11.89 -16.03
N THR A 81 13.89 12.92 -15.23
CA THR A 81 14.96 13.67 -14.58
C THR A 81 14.67 13.78 -13.10
N THR A 82 15.70 13.64 -12.29
CA THR A 82 15.62 13.98 -10.87
C THR A 82 16.79 14.85 -10.48
N LYS A 83 16.54 15.83 -9.62
CA LYS A 83 17.55 16.77 -9.14
C LYS A 83 17.48 16.89 -7.63
N ALA A 84 18.61 16.63 -6.98
CA ALA A 84 18.72 16.71 -5.53
C ALA A 84 18.37 18.12 -5.02
N MET A 85 17.70 18.16 -3.87
CA MET A 85 17.41 19.36 -3.11
C MET A 85 18.07 19.26 -1.74
N GLU A 86 18.29 20.41 -1.13
CA GLU A 86 18.81 20.49 0.23
C GLU A 86 17.66 20.18 1.19
N ASP A 87 17.96 19.37 2.20
CA ASP A 87 17.08 18.97 3.29
C ASP A 87 17.84 19.20 4.61
N ASP A 88 17.12 19.52 5.67
CA ASP A 88 17.69 19.63 7.01
C ASP A 88 17.62 18.25 7.70
N PHE A 89 18.58 17.95 8.58
CA PHE A 89 18.39 16.82 9.49
C PHE A 89 17.31 17.17 10.51
N ASP A 90 16.49 16.21 10.91
CA ASP A 90 15.56 16.39 12.05
C ASP A 90 16.32 16.92 13.28
N PHE A 91 17.54 16.43 13.49
CA PHE A 91 18.45 17.03 14.45
C PHE A 91 19.26 18.18 13.81
N ASP A 92 18.68 19.37 13.79
CA ASP A 92 19.18 20.59 13.11
C ASP A 92 20.69 20.87 13.30
N GLU A 93 21.27 20.54 14.47
CA GLU A 93 22.69 20.81 14.73
C GLU A 93 23.63 19.98 13.85
N TRP A 94 23.16 18.95 13.14
CA TRP A 94 23.97 18.20 12.17
C TRP A 94 24.08 18.84 10.79
N GLY A 95 23.33 19.91 10.51
CA GLY A 95 23.39 20.66 9.26
C GLY A 95 22.40 20.14 8.21
N LYS A 96 22.85 20.03 6.95
CA LYS A 96 22.01 19.70 5.80
C LYS A 96 22.56 18.54 4.99
N PHE A 97 21.70 17.94 4.19
CA PHE A 97 22.08 16.95 3.19
C PHE A 97 21.32 17.15 1.88
N TYR A 98 21.80 16.50 0.83
CA TYR A 98 21.11 16.39 -0.45
C TYR A 98 20.19 15.17 -0.42
N VAL A 99 18.90 15.43 -0.52
CA VAL A 99 17.86 14.41 -0.75
C VAL A 99 17.47 14.37 -2.22
N ILE A 100 17.16 13.18 -2.72
CA ILE A 100 16.70 12.99 -4.09
C ILE A 100 15.66 11.87 -4.17
N GLY A 101 14.54 12.14 -4.83
CA GLY A 101 13.58 11.13 -5.27
C GLY A 101 14.15 10.36 -6.46
N PHE A 102 14.16 9.03 -6.39
CA PHE A 102 14.59 8.18 -7.50
C PHE A 102 13.64 6.98 -7.61
N LEU A 103 13.06 6.77 -8.80
CA LEU A 103 12.07 5.71 -9.03
C LEU A 103 10.90 5.80 -8.03
N ALA A 104 10.47 7.04 -7.73
CA ALA A 104 9.40 7.35 -6.80
C ALA A 104 9.67 7.06 -5.30
N ASP A 105 10.92 6.83 -4.89
CA ASP A 105 11.31 6.64 -3.48
C ASP A 105 12.37 7.66 -3.02
N LYS A 106 12.42 7.96 -1.71
CA LYS A 106 13.36 8.92 -1.08
C LYS A 106 14.76 8.31 -0.92
N TYR A 107 15.79 9.02 -1.38
CA TYR A 107 17.20 8.66 -1.22
C TYR A 107 18.06 9.84 -0.74
N PHE A 108 19.18 9.49 -0.12
CA PHE A 108 20.31 10.37 0.17
C PHE A 108 21.29 10.38 -1.00
N ALA A 109 21.69 11.58 -1.42
CA ALA A 109 22.68 11.82 -2.47
C ALA A 109 24.02 12.34 -1.93
N GLY A 110 24.04 12.98 -0.76
CA GLY A 110 25.28 13.48 -0.15
C GLY A 110 25.06 14.40 1.04
N TYR A 111 26.07 14.55 1.88
CA TYR A 111 26.14 15.57 2.92
C TYR A 111 26.49 16.93 2.32
N ILE A 112 26.06 18.01 2.98
CA ILE A 112 26.37 19.38 2.58
C ILE A 112 27.27 20.01 3.64
N GLU A 113 28.48 20.42 3.26
CA GLU A 113 29.38 21.20 4.13
C GLU A 113 28.86 22.64 4.27
N ASP A 114 28.53 23.07 5.49
CA ASP A 114 28.40 24.49 5.81
C ASP A 114 29.76 25.04 6.26
N PRO A 115 30.44 25.85 5.43
CA PRO A 115 31.77 26.39 5.76
C PRO A 115 31.76 27.35 6.96
N ASP A 116 30.58 27.81 7.40
CA ASP A 116 30.41 28.67 8.57
C ASP A 116 30.00 27.88 9.84
N SER A 117 29.69 26.58 9.72
CA SER A 117 29.39 25.66 10.82
C SER A 117 30.66 24.93 11.31
N ASN A 118 30.65 24.46 12.56
CA ASN A 118 31.61 23.47 13.07
C ASN A 118 30.87 22.28 13.72
N ASN A 119 29.60 22.13 13.39
CA ASN A 119 28.69 21.17 13.99
C ASN A 119 28.28 20.05 13.01
N ASP A 120 28.69 20.14 11.74
CA ASP A 120 28.34 19.21 10.65
C ASP A 120 29.14 17.90 10.75
N VAL A 121 29.08 17.27 11.93
CA VAL A 121 29.94 16.15 12.32
C VAL A 121 29.82 14.98 11.36
N LEU A 122 28.63 14.73 10.81
CA LEU A 122 28.41 13.63 9.87
C LEU A 122 29.08 13.89 8.50
N CYS A 123 29.02 15.15 8.04
CA CYS A 123 29.70 15.61 6.84
C CYS A 123 31.22 15.58 7.04
N GLU A 124 31.74 16.24 8.09
CA GLU A 124 33.19 16.35 8.37
C GLU A 124 33.91 15.00 8.53
N GLU A 125 33.18 13.96 8.95
CA GLU A 125 33.73 12.62 9.20
C GLU A 125 33.47 11.65 8.05
N SER A 126 32.86 12.12 6.96
CA SER A 126 32.73 11.38 5.71
C SER A 126 33.86 11.77 4.75
N ASP A 127 34.62 10.80 4.21
CA ASP A 127 35.64 11.12 3.20
C ASP A 127 34.99 11.44 1.83
N ASP A 128 33.96 10.68 1.44
CA ASP A 128 33.13 10.97 0.27
C ASP A 128 31.77 11.51 0.71
N GLU A 129 31.68 12.84 0.80
CA GLU A 129 30.47 13.55 1.24
C GLU A 129 29.33 13.44 0.22
N ASN A 130 29.62 13.29 -1.08
CA ASN A 130 28.61 13.20 -2.14
C ASN A 130 28.67 11.83 -2.83
N VAL A 131 27.81 10.90 -2.40
CA VAL A 131 27.74 9.54 -2.95
C VAL A 131 27.21 9.51 -4.38
N LEU A 132 26.40 10.51 -4.79
CA LEU A 132 25.92 10.62 -6.16
C LEU A 132 27.04 10.94 -7.15
N ALA A 133 28.10 11.63 -6.71
CA ALA A 133 29.29 11.86 -7.53
C ALA A 133 30.04 10.57 -7.89
N ASP A 134 29.85 9.52 -7.10
CA ASP A 134 30.34 8.15 -7.36
C ASP A 134 29.26 7.27 -8.03
N GLU A 135 28.18 7.88 -8.54
CA GLU A 135 27.06 7.22 -9.18
C GLU A 135 26.31 6.25 -8.26
N GLN A 136 26.14 6.63 -6.99
CA GLN A 136 25.43 5.84 -5.98
C GLN A 136 24.38 6.67 -5.25
N LEU A 137 23.31 6.02 -4.80
CA LEU A 137 22.35 6.58 -3.85
C LEU A 137 22.20 5.65 -2.64
N LEU A 138 21.94 6.21 -1.47
CA LEU A 138 21.70 5.43 -0.24
C LEU A 138 20.28 5.69 0.26
N LYS A 139 19.57 4.64 0.69
CA LYS A 139 18.24 4.82 1.29
C LYS A 139 18.39 5.46 2.67
N ILE A 140 17.57 6.47 2.96
CA ILE A 140 17.45 7.03 4.31
C ILE A 140 16.54 6.09 5.10
N LEU A 141 17.07 5.51 6.17
CA LEU A 141 16.36 4.54 7.02
C LEU A 141 15.80 5.21 8.28
N ILE A 142 16.58 6.12 8.87
CA ILE A 142 16.19 6.87 10.06
C ILE A 142 16.71 8.31 9.93
N ASP A 143 15.82 9.26 10.14
CA ASP A 143 16.10 10.66 10.50
C ASP A 143 15.09 11.00 11.60
N ASN A 144 15.57 11.38 12.79
CA ASN A 144 14.73 11.59 13.97
C ASN A 144 15.47 12.35 15.08
N ASP A 145 14.81 13.30 15.74
CA ASP A 145 15.32 14.05 16.91
C ASP A 145 14.59 13.76 18.24
N ASP A 146 13.61 12.85 18.24
CA ASP A 146 12.82 12.48 19.41
C ASP A 146 13.72 12.03 20.58
N GLU A 147 13.44 12.55 21.78
CA GLU A 147 14.15 12.15 22.99
C GLU A 147 13.84 10.70 23.37
N MET A 148 14.86 9.84 23.33
CA MET A 148 14.78 8.46 23.79
C MET A 148 15.82 8.12 24.85
N THR A 149 15.46 7.20 25.76
CA THR A 149 16.39 6.71 26.80
C THR A 149 16.85 5.30 26.48
N VAL A 150 18.17 5.15 26.31
CA VAL A 150 18.84 3.86 26.12
C VAL A 150 19.54 3.43 27.40
N THR A 151 19.60 2.11 27.66
CA THR A 151 20.25 1.58 28.87
C THR A 151 21.28 0.52 28.53
N SER A 152 22.23 0.26 29.42
CA SER A 152 23.19 -0.84 29.24
C SER A 152 22.57 -2.24 29.25
N GLY A 153 21.27 -2.37 29.58
CA GLY A 153 20.53 -3.64 29.51
C GLY A 153 19.68 -3.78 28.25
N THR A 154 19.50 -2.71 27.48
CA THR A 154 18.62 -2.66 26.31
C THR A 154 19.30 -1.80 25.24
N PRO A 155 20.00 -2.42 24.28
CA PRO A 155 20.60 -1.73 23.14
C PRO A 155 19.54 -0.95 22.34
N LEU A 156 20.00 0.10 21.66
CA LEU A 156 19.22 0.77 20.63
C LEU A 156 19.17 -0.11 19.39
N THR A 157 17.99 -0.59 19.03
CA THR A 157 17.78 -1.29 17.76
C THR A 157 17.73 -0.26 16.64
N LEU A 158 18.48 -0.54 15.57
CA LEU A 158 18.53 0.21 14.33
C LEU A 158 18.05 -0.71 13.19
N GLU A 159 17.87 -0.14 12.00
CA GLU A 159 17.46 -0.91 10.83
C GLU A 159 18.60 -1.80 10.30
N GLU A 160 18.28 -2.74 9.40
CA GLU A 160 19.25 -3.64 8.75
C GLU A 160 20.13 -4.45 9.71
N GLY A 161 19.59 -4.79 10.88
CA GLY A 161 20.25 -5.65 11.87
C GLY A 161 21.33 -4.94 12.69
N TYR A 162 21.40 -3.62 12.64
CA TYR A 162 22.30 -2.82 13.47
C TYR A 162 21.75 -2.64 14.91
N GLU A 163 22.64 -2.65 15.90
CA GLU A 163 22.31 -2.38 17.30
C GLU A 163 23.43 -1.59 17.98
N LEU A 164 23.09 -0.48 18.65
CA LEU A 164 24.03 0.35 19.41
C LEU A 164 23.87 0.14 20.92
N ALA A 165 24.89 -0.39 21.58
CA ALA A 165 24.85 -0.76 22.99
C ALA A 165 25.76 0.11 23.87
N ILE A 166 25.26 0.47 25.07
CA ILE A 166 26.09 1.06 26.13
C ILE A 166 26.80 -0.05 26.89
N GLN A 167 28.10 -0.19 26.66
CA GLN A 167 28.91 -1.19 27.36
C GLN A 167 29.29 -0.71 28.77
N SER A 168 29.68 0.56 28.92
CA SER A 168 29.98 1.13 30.23
C SER A 168 29.96 2.65 30.24
N ILE A 169 29.73 3.24 31.42
CA ILE A 169 29.95 4.66 31.70
C ILE A 169 31.04 4.79 32.76
N ASP A 170 31.95 5.75 32.59
CA ASP A 170 33.03 5.97 33.54
C ASP A 170 32.54 6.42 34.93
N ILE A 171 33.46 6.45 35.90
CA ILE A 171 33.12 6.78 37.30
C ILE A 171 32.58 8.20 37.43
N ASP A 172 33.07 9.11 36.58
CA ASP A 172 32.66 10.51 36.62
C ASP A 172 31.36 10.77 35.84
N GLY A 173 30.83 9.77 35.10
CA GLY A 173 29.61 9.90 34.31
C GLY A 173 29.80 10.64 32.99
N ASN A 174 31.04 10.98 32.63
CA ASN A 174 31.34 11.85 31.50
C ASN A 174 31.61 11.06 30.23
N LYS A 175 32.13 9.83 30.33
CA LYS A 175 32.53 9.01 29.18
C LYS A 175 31.63 7.80 29.04
N VAL A 176 31.13 7.60 27.84
CA VAL A 176 30.29 6.44 27.48
C VAL A 176 31.06 5.60 26.48
N TYR A 177 31.28 4.32 26.82
CA TYR A 177 31.81 3.33 25.89
C TYR A 177 30.65 2.64 25.19
N LEU A 178 30.59 2.83 23.88
CA LEU A 178 29.56 2.32 22.98
C LEU A 178 30.13 1.22 22.08
N GLU A 179 29.29 0.27 21.71
CA GLU A 179 29.59 -0.79 20.78
C GLU A 179 28.44 -0.91 19.77
N LEU A 180 28.76 -0.83 18.49
CA LEU A 180 27.81 -1.07 17.39
C LEU A 180 28.02 -2.48 16.87
N SER A 181 26.93 -3.24 16.77
CA SER A 181 26.92 -4.55 16.15
C SER A 181 26.00 -4.61 14.95
N LYS A 182 26.35 -5.42 13.95
CA LYS A 182 25.46 -5.84 12.86
C LYS A 182 25.26 -7.35 12.94
N ASP A 183 24.02 -7.82 12.96
CA ASP A 183 23.68 -9.26 13.05
C ASP A 183 24.37 -9.98 14.24
N GLY A 184 24.50 -9.27 15.37
CA GLY A 184 25.15 -9.75 16.58
C GLY A 184 26.69 -9.78 16.55
N ALA A 185 27.33 -9.30 15.46
CA ALA A 185 28.77 -9.15 15.37
C ALA A 185 29.18 -7.68 15.55
N VAL A 186 30.14 -7.42 16.43
CA VAL A 186 30.67 -6.07 16.66
C VAL A 186 31.38 -5.55 15.42
N VAL A 187 30.93 -4.41 14.89
CA VAL A 187 31.50 -3.74 13.72
C VAL A 187 32.27 -2.48 14.10
N ASP A 188 31.90 -1.80 15.19
CA ASP A 188 32.61 -0.64 15.69
C ASP A 188 32.49 -0.51 17.23
N SER A 189 33.44 0.20 17.83
CA SER A 189 33.33 0.59 19.24
C SER A 189 34.03 1.93 19.49
N LYS A 190 33.38 2.80 20.27
CA LYS A 190 33.84 4.18 20.45
C LYS A 190 33.57 4.69 21.85
N VAL A 191 34.37 5.66 22.28
CA VAL A 191 34.12 6.40 23.52
C VAL A 191 33.71 7.83 23.17
N ILE A 192 32.50 8.22 23.55
CA ILE A 192 32.02 9.60 23.48
C ILE A 192 32.03 10.24 24.86
N SER A 193 31.91 11.56 24.93
CA SER A 193 31.95 12.29 26.21
C SER A 193 30.80 13.31 26.36
N PRO A 194 29.53 12.88 26.29
CA PRO A 194 28.40 13.79 26.14
C PRO A 194 28.16 14.68 27.35
N SER A 195 28.60 14.25 28.54
CA SER A 195 28.37 14.96 29.80
C SER A 195 29.60 15.71 30.33
N LYS A 196 30.70 15.75 29.56
CA LYS A 196 31.87 16.56 29.97
C LYS A 196 31.55 18.06 29.92
N ASP A 197 32.22 18.83 30.77
CA ASP A 197 32.09 20.29 30.77
C ASP A 197 32.53 20.88 29.41
N GLY A 198 31.65 21.67 28.78
CA GLY A 198 31.87 22.25 27.45
C GLY A 198 31.93 21.23 26.31
N ALA A 199 31.21 20.11 26.40
CA ALA A 199 31.07 19.14 25.31
C ALA A 199 30.57 19.82 24.02
N THR A 200 31.29 19.60 22.91
CA THR A 200 30.85 20.00 21.57
C THR A 200 29.87 18.97 20.99
N ILE A 201 29.26 19.26 19.84
CA ILE A 201 28.42 18.30 19.12
C ILE A 201 29.22 17.03 18.78
N LYS A 202 30.44 17.18 18.28
CA LYS A 202 31.36 16.06 18.05
C LYS A 202 31.65 15.20 19.29
N ASP A 203 31.68 15.79 20.48
CA ASP A 203 31.88 15.04 21.72
C ASP A 203 30.65 14.24 22.16
N LYS A 204 29.47 14.65 21.70
CA LYS A 204 28.16 14.06 21.99
C LYS A 204 27.69 13.10 20.91
N THR A 205 28.23 13.18 19.70
CA THR A 205 27.83 12.35 18.57
C THR A 205 28.66 11.07 18.49
N TYR A 206 28.00 9.93 18.58
CA TYR A 206 28.51 8.67 18.03
C TYR A 206 28.31 8.68 16.52
N TYR A 207 29.30 8.22 15.77
CA TYR A 207 29.19 8.06 14.33
C TYR A 207 29.98 6.83 13.88
N TYR A 208 29.44 6.13 12.90
CA TYR A 208 30.04 4.98 12.24
C TYR A 208 29.98 5.19 10.74
N TYR A 209 31.11 4.96 10.09
CA TYR A 209 31.27 5.09 8.65
C TYR A 209 31.68 3.76 8.02
N LYS A 210 31.39 3.62 6.74
CA LYS A 210 31.65 2.40 5.98
C LYS A 210 31.93 2.75 4.53
N ASP A 211 32.80 1.97 3.88
CA ASP A 211 32.93 2.00 2.43
C ASP A 211 31.69 1.35 1.81
N ILE A 212 30.96 2.10 0.98
CA ILE A 212 29.76 1.62 0.29
C ILE A 212 29.99 1.72 -1.22
N GLY A 213 30.23 0.58 -1.87
CA GLY A 213 30.61 0.54 -3.28
C GLY A 213 31.89 1.36 -3.55
N ASP A 214 31.77 2.39 -4.39
CA ASP A 214 32.88 3.25 -4.77
C ASP A 214 33.08 4.43 -3.82
N SER A 215 32.04 4.87 -3.10
CA SER A 215 32.16 5.85 -2.00
C SER A 215 32.87 5.27 -0.77
N LYS A 216 33.75 6.07 -0.17
CA LYS A 216 34.68 5.72 0.91
C LYS A 216 34.33 6.44 2.20
N GLU A 217 34.46 5.71 3.30
CA GLU A 217 34.23 6.20 4.67
C GLU A 217 32.98 7.08 4.80
N VAL A 218 31.85 6.71 4.18
CA VAL A 218 30.59 7.44 4.32
C VAL A 218 30.00 7.17 5.69
N VAL A 219 29.68 8.20 6.47
CA VAL A 219 28.96 8.03 7.73
C VAL A 219 27.56 7.48 7.43
N ILE A 220 27.23 6.31 7.98
CA ILE A 220 25.93 5.64 7.75
C ILE A 220 25.11 5.47 9.04
N VAL A 221 25.71 5.70 10.22
CA VAL A 221 25.00 5.75 11.50
C VAL A 221 25.50 6.95 12.29
N GLY A 222 24.60 7.81 12.73
CA GLY A 222 24.84 8.92 13.64
C GLY A 222 23.89 8.85 14.84
N ALA A 223 24.40 9.04 16.06
CA ALA A 223 23.56 9.12 17.26
C ALA A 223 24.07 10.23 18.18
N HIS A 224 23.28 11.27 18.40
CA HIS A 224 23.60 12.37 19.30
C HIS A 224 23.11 12.06 20.71
N PHE A 225 24.01 12.18 21.68
CA PHE A 225 23.71 11.93 23.09
C PHE A 225 23.61 13.24 23.85
N LYS A 226 22.39 13.65 24.19
CA LYS A 226 22.11 14.78 25.08
C LYS A 226 22.89 14.71 26.39
N ASN A 227 22.89 13.55 27.02
CA ASN A 227 23.59 13.29 28.28
C ASN A 227 23.72 11.78 28.55
N ALA A 228 24.56 11.44 29.52
CA ALA A 228 24.69 10.09 30.03
C ALA A 228 24.76 10.09 31.56
N PHE A 229 24.23 9.04 32.17
CA PHE A 229 24.17 8.89 33.61
C PHE A 229 24.53 7.48 34.04
N ARG A 230 25.44 7.41 35.01
CA ARG A 230 25.79 6.17 35.67
C ARG A 230 24.85 5.90 36.83
N GLY A 231 23.91 4.97 36.65
CA GLY A 231 23.07 4.47 37.73
C GLY A 231 23.76 3.45 38.62
N ALA A 232 23.12 3.13 39.75
CA ALA A 232 23.60 2.11 40.68
C ALA A 232 23.53 0.69 40.09
N ASP A 233 22.47 0.42 39.32
CA ASP A 233 22.18 -0.89 38.75
C ASP A 233 22.33 -0.92 37.21
N GLN A 234 22.07 0.21 36.53
CA GLN A 234 22.17 0.33 35.08
C GLN A 234 22.72 1.70 34.67
N ASN A 235 23.50 1.70 33.60
CA ASN A 235 23.90 2.93 32.91
C ASN A 235 22.79 3.34 31.95
N LEU A 236 22.54 4.63 31.82
CA LEU A 236 21.54 5.18 30.91
C LEU A 236 22.11 6.37 30.14
N ALA A 237 21.59 6.60 28.95
CA ALA A 237 21.87 7.80 28.19
C ALA A 237 20.62 8.27 27.46
N THR A 238 20.51 9.58 27.26
CA THR A 238 19.44 10.18 26.48
C THR A 238 19.98 10.51 25.10
N ILE A 239 19.31 10.01 24.07
CA ILE A 239 19.55 10.32 22.65
C ILE A 239 18.42 11.27 22.21
N ASP A 240 18.76 12.27 21.41
CA ASP A 240 17.84 13.27 20.86
C ASP A 240 18.25 13.64 19.42
N GLY A 241 18.76 12.66 18.70
CA GLY A 241 19.23 12.77 17.32
C GLY A 241 19.71 11.42 16.85
N LEU A 242 19.09 10.87 15.82
CA LEU A 242 19.38 9.56 15.25
C LEU A 242 19.31 9.63 13.73
N TRP A 243 20.39 9.21 13.09
CA TRP A 243 20.53 9.17 11.64
C TRP A 243 21.01 7.79 11.21
N GLN A 244 20.37 7.22 10.19
CA GLN A 244 20.81 5.97 9.57
C GLN A 244 20.57 5.96 8.07
N LEU A 245 21.63 5.61 7.35
CA LEU A 245 21.58 5.25 5.93
C LEU A 245 21.67 3.73 5.77
N SER A 246 21.05 3.23 4.71
CA SER A 246 21.26 1.84 4.28
C SER A 246 22.72 1.60 3.95
N ASP A 247 23.21 0.42 4.30
CA ASP A 247 24.56 -0.01 3.94
C ASP A 247 24.63 -0.80 2.63
N GLU A 248 23.53 -0.77 1.87
CA GLU A 248 23.40 -1.18 0.48
C GLU A 248 23.15 0.06 -0.41
N ALA A 249 23.87 0.16 -1.53
CA ALA A 249 23.72 1.27 -2.46
C ALA A 249 22.81 0.91 -3.63
N GLN A 250 22.02 1.89 -4.05
CA GLN A 250 21.35 1.91 -5.33
C GLN A 250 22.33 2.41 -6.39
N ASP A 251 22.56 1.59 -7.42
CA ASP A 251 23.47 1.87 -8.53
C ASP A 251 22.83 2.84 -9.52
N VAL A 252 23.44 4.00 -9.74
CA VAL A 252 22.94 4.98 -10.72
C VAL A 252 23.97 5.28 -11.79
N SER A 253 24.92 4.37 -12.07
CA SER A 253 25.91 4.54 -13.14
C SER A 253 25.28 4.78 -14.52
N GLU A 254 25.95 5.58 -15.35
CA GLU A 254 25.59 5.74 -16.77
C GLU A 254 25.49 4.36 -17.46
N ASP A 255 24.55 4.23 -18.39
CA ASP A 255 24.17 2.99 -19.08
C ASP A 255 23.46 1.93 -18.21
N THR A 256 23.14 2.20 -16.94
CA THR A 256 22.34 1.29 -16.10
C THR A 256 20.88 1.27 -16.56
N GLU A 257 20.35 0.07 -16.81
CA GLU A 257 18.98 -0.17 -17.26
C GLU A 257 18.03 -0.45 -16.08
N TYR A 258 16.89 0.25 -16.07
CA TYR A 258 15.74 0.06 -15.20
C TYR A 258 14.51 -0.22 -16.06
N ASP A 259 14.27 -1.50 -16.33
CA ASP A 259 13.26 -2.00 -17.27
C ASP A 259 13.37 -1.38 -18.67
N LYS A 260 12.60 -0.32 -18.96
CA LYS A 260 12.59 0.35 -20.27
C LYS A 260 13.33 1.68 -20.27
N MET A 261 13.86 2.07 -19.13
CA MET A 261 14.57 3.33 -18.94
C MET A 261 16.05 3.06 -18.74
N THR A 262 16.91 3.88 -19.32
CA THR A 262 18.38 3.77 -19.20
C THR A 262 18.93 5.09 -18.67
N ILE A 263 19.83 5.02 -17.69
CA ILE A 263 20.54 6.20 -17.19
C ILE A 263 21.48 6.73 -18.27
N GLN A 264 21.30 8.01 -18.58
CA GLN A 264 22.04 8.69 -19.63
C GLN A 264 23.13 9.60 -19.09
N THR A 265 22.83 10.32 -18.00
CA THR A 265 23.78 11.25 -17.39
C THR A 265 23.59 11.30 -15.89
N VAL A 266 24.72 11.29 -15.18
CA VAL A 266 24.80 11.55 -13.75
C VAL A 266 25.66 12.79 -13.53
N THR A 267 25.19 13.70 -12.71
CA THR A 267 25.98 14.83 -12.20
C THR A 267 26.05 14.74 -10.67
N ASP A 268 26.80 15.63 -10.04
CA ASP A 268 26.87 15.73 -8.57
C ASP A 268 25.51 15.96 -7.88
N THR A 269 24.49 16.37 -8.62
CA THR A 269 23.18 16.74 -8.08
C THR A 269 22.00 16.30 -8.94
N SER A 270 22.21 15.53 -10.01
CA SER A 270 21.11 15.14 -10.91
C SER A 270 21.32 13.83 -11.63
N ILE A 271 20.22 13.15 -11.93
CA ILE A 271 20.17 11.97 -12.78
C ILE A 271 19.19 12.25 -13.92
N MET A 272 19.54 11.84 -15.14
CA MET A 272 18.63 11.80 -16.28
C MET A 272 18.59 10.39 -16.84
N MET A 273 17.37 9.88 -17.04
CA MET A 273 17.07 8.62 -17.71
C MET A 273 16.18 8.89 -18.91
N ASN A 274 16.27 8.03 -19.92
CA ASN A 274 15.34 8.06 -21.04
C ASN A 274 15.03 6.65 -21.53
N ASN A 275 14.15 6.51 -22.51
CA ASN A 275 13.78 5.20 -23.05
C ASN A 275 14.70 4.70 -24.17
N GLU A 276 16.02 4.93 -24.08
CA GLU A 276 16.97 4.39 -25.07
C GLU A 276 16.79 2.86 -25.26
N ASP A 277 16.90 2.42 -26.51
CA ASP A 277 16.67 1.05 -26.99
C ASP A 277 15.22 0.53 -26.86
N ASN A 278 14.27 1.38 -26.43
CA ASN A 278 12.91 0.97 -26.07
C ASN A 278 11.80 1.85 -26.66
N ASP A 279 11.35 1.54 -27.88
CA ASP A 279 10.07 2.03 -28.42
C ASP A 279 8.88 1.53 -27.59
N ILE A 280 8.07 2.44 -27.03
CA ILE A 280 6.85 2.09 -26.28
C ILE A 280 5.62 2.43 -27.11
N THR A 281 4.71 1.48 -27.29
CA THR A 281 3.44 1.71 -28.01
C THR A 281 2.28 1.75 -27.03
N LEU A 282 1.56 2.88 -26.99
CA LEU A 282 0.37 3.11 -26.18
C LEU A 282 -0.87 2.56 -26.90
N SER A 283 -0.97 1.23 -26.95
CA SER A 283 -2.16 0.55 -27.48
C SER A 283 -3.26 0.53 -26.42
N ASN A 284 -4.52 0.53 -26.83
CA ASN A 284 -5.65 0.38 -25.91
C ASN A 284 -5.53 -0.86 -25.03
N ASP A 285 -6.14 -0.80 -23.84
CA ASP A 285 -6.13 -1.87 -22.85
C ASP A 285 -4.71 -2.38 -22.58
N LYS A 286 -3.77 -1.45 -22.34
CA LYS A 286 -2.40 -1.82 -22.01
C LYS A 286 -2.00 -1.27 -20.68
N ASP A 287 -1.48 -2.19 -19.89
CA ASP A 287 -0.72 -1.93 -18.69
C ASP A 287 0.76 -2.22 -18.97
N ILE A 288 1.58 -1.18 -18.90
CA ILE A 288 2.94 -1.17 -19.42
C ILE A 288 3.92 -0.87 -18.29
N ALA A 289 4.74 -1.85 -17.89
CA ALA A 289 5.90 -1.58 -17.03
C ALA A 289 6.86 -0.60 -17.71
N LEU A 290 7.30 0.43 -16.98
CA LEU A 290 8.21 1.46 -17.47
C LEU A 290 9.56 1.40 -16.75
N MET A 291 9.53 1.45 -15.42
CA MET A 291 10.67 1.32 -14.50
C MET A 291 10.19 0.71 -13.18
N ALA A 292 11.09 0.35 -12.28
CA ALA A 292 10.70 -0.25 -11.00
C ALA A 292 9.65 0.62 -10.28
N GLY A 293 8.55 0.01 -9.85
CA GLY A 293 7.44 0.69 -9.17
C GLY A 293 6.55 1.58 -10.05
N VAL A 294 6.94 1.93 -11.28
CA VAL A 294 6.19 2.86 -12.14
C VAL A 294 5.77 2.21 -13.46
N ARG A 295 4.49 2.36 -13.78
CA ARG A 295 3.83 1.73 -14.94
C ARG A 295 3.01 2.77 -15.70
N ILE A 296 2.53 2.43 -16.89
CA ILE A 296 1.64 3.26 -17.71
C ILE A 296 0.35 2.48 -17.94
N LYS A 297 -0.79 3.07 -17.56
CA LYS A 297 -2.12 2.59 -17.91
C LYS A 297 -2.58 3.31 -19.17
N VAL A 298 -3.12 2.58 -20.14
CA VAL A 298 -3.71 3.12 -21.38
C VAL A 298 -5.16 2.67 -21.45
N ALA A 299 -6.06 3.62 -21.67
CA ALA A 299 -7.50 3.39 -21.74
C ALA A 299 -7.88 2.43 -22.87
N ASP A 300 -9.01 1.75 -22.71
CA ASP A 300 -9.75 1.08 -23.77
C ASP A 300 -11.08 1.82 -24.04
N PRO A 301 -11.04 2.97 -24.73
CA PRO A 301 -12.26 3.66 -25.14
C PRO A 301 -13.16 2.74 -25.97
N ASP A 302 -14.47 2.85 -25.72
CA ASP A 302 -15.48 2.23 -26.58
C ASP A 302 -15.27 2.59 -28.07
N ALA A 303 -15.63 1.65 -28.94
CA ALA A 303 -15.45 1.79 -30.38
C ALA A 303 -16.18 3.01 -30.97
N ASP A 304 -17.28 3.46 -30.35
CA ASP A 304 -18.06 4.63 -30.75
C ASP A 304 -17.43 5.95 -30.34
N GLU A 305 -16.56 6.00 -29.31
CA GLU A 305 -15.72 7.17 -29.02
C GLU A 305 -14.68 7.41 -30.13
N GLY A 306 -14.28 6.33 -30.81
CA GLY A 306 -13.43 6.33 -31.99
C GLY A 306 -12.01 5.81 -31.71
N THR A 307 -11.49 5.06 -32.68
CA THR A 307 -10.22 4.31 -32.56
C THR A 307 -8.95 5.14 -32.37
N ASP A 308 -9.05 6.47 -32.48
CA ASP A 308 -7.91 7.39 -32.36
C ASP A 308 -7.85 8.07 -30.98
N VAL A 309 -8.84 7.87 -30.11
CA VAL A 309 -8.86 8.40 -28.73
C VAL A 309 -7.75 7.79 -27.87
N LEU A 310 -6.84 8.63 -27.38
CA LEU A 310 -5.76 8.24 -26.49
C LEU A 310 -6.00 8.91 -25.13
N ARG A 311 -6.06 8.10 -24.08
CA ARG A 311 -5.95 8.51 -22.68
C ARG A 311 -4.96 7.56 -22.01
N TYR A 312 -4.00 8.11 -21.29
CA TYR A 312 -3.03 7.33 -20.54
C TYR A 312 -2.48 8.14 -19.38
N TYR A 313 -1.96 7.45 -18.36
CA TYR A 313 -1.22 8.07 -17.27
C TYR A 313 -0.13 7.14 -16.76
N PRO A 314 0.98 7.67 -16.22
CA PRO A 314 1.86 6.91 -15.35
C PRO A 314 1.21 6.67 -13.99
N TYR A 315 1.55 5.57 -13.34
CA TYR A 315 1.13 5.30 -11.98
C TYR A 315 2.22 4.57 -11.18
N LYS A 316 2.28 4.82 -9.87
CA LYS A 316 3.08 4.04 -8.91
C LYS A 316 2.24 2.85 -8.45
N GLN A 317 2.80 1.65 -8.56
CA GLN A 317 2.20 0.41 -8.08
C GLN A 317 2.74 0.08 -6.70
N LEU A 318 1.85 -0.09 -5.73
CA LEU A 318 2.17 -0.54 -4.38
C LEU A 318 1.70 -1.99 -4.22
N THR A 319 2.61 -2.86 -3.81
CA THR A 319 2.33 -4.30 -3.59
C THR A 319 2.63 -4.74 -2.18
N GLU A 320 3.45 -3.98 -1.45
CA GLU A 320 3.85 -4.35 -0.10
C GLU A 320 2.71 -4.06 0.88
N PRO A 321 2.52 -4.88 1.92
CA PRO A 321 1.60 -4.59 2.99
C PRO A 321 1.94 -3.29 3.70
N GLY A 322 0.91 -2.51 4.02
CA GLY A 322 1.10 -1.24 4.68
C GLY A 322 -0.07 -0.30 4.48
N THR A 323 -0.01 0.82 5.19
CA THR A 323 -0.92 1.94 4.99
C THR A 323 -0.21 2.99 4.15
N TYR A 324 -0.86 3.41 3.08
CA TYR A 324 -0.34 4.35 2.11
C TYR A 324 -1.26 5.56 1.97
N GLU A 325 -0.64 6.65 1.52
CA GLU A 325 -1.30 7.91 1.25
C GLU A 325 -1.39 8.13 -0.27
N ILE A 326 -2.60 8.41 -0.75
CA ILE A 326 -2.83 8.89 -2.12
C ILE A 326 -3.18 10.37 -1.99
N ARG A 327 -2.21 11.26 -2.17
CA ARG A 327 -2.41 12.71 -2.05
C ARG A 327 -3.04 13.34 -3.30
N GLY A 328 -3.65 14.51 -3.11
CA GLY A 328 -3.91 15.46 -4.18
C GLY A 328 -2.77 16.46 -4.35
N ASN A 329 -2.97 17.37 -5.29
CA ASN A 329 -2.04 18.46 -5.56
C ASN A 329 -1.94 19.39 -4.34
N VAL A 330 -0.77 19.98 -4.15
CA VAL A 330 -0.46 20.82 -2.99
C VAL A 330 -1.05 22.21 -3.18
N ALA A 331 -1.88 22.65 -2.24
CA ALA A 331 -2.43 24.00 -2.19
C ALA A 331 -1.64 24.90 -1.23
N THR A 332 -1.53 26.18 -1.61
CA THR A 332 -0.94 27.25 -0.76
C THR A 332 -1.96 28.30 -0.31
N GLY A 333 -3.24 28.05 -0.61
CA GLY A 333 -4.36 28.95 -0.39
C GLY A 333 -5.66 28.27 -0.78
N THR A 334 -6.67 29.03 -1.22
CA THR A 334 -7.90 28.43 -1.75
C THR A 334 -7.62 27.63 -3.01
N ASP A 335 -8.14 26.40 -3.08
CA ASP A 335 -7.97 25.53 -4.23
C ASP A 335 -9.17 24.59 -4.44
N THR A 336 -9.20 23.95 -5.61
CA THR A 336 -10.20 22.96 -6.02
C THR A 336 -9.53 21.71 -6.52
N TRP A 337 -9.99 20.55 -6.05
CA TRP A 337 -9.55 19.23 -6.50
C TRP A 337 -10.66 18.53 -7.27
N THR A 338 -10.28 17.90 -8.37
CA THR A 338 -11.09 16.93 -9.11
C THR A 338 -10.28 15.64 -9.26
N ALA A 339 -10.81 14.62 -9.94
CA ALA A 339 -10.04 13.43 -10.26
C ALA A 339 -8.76 13.69 -11.08
N ASP A 340 -8.62 14.86 -11.74
CA ASP A 340 -7.41 15.25 -12.46
C ASP A 340 -6.25 15.65 -11.52
N ASP A 341 -6.57 16.24 -10.37
CA ASP A 341 -5.62 16.84 -9.43
C ASP A 341 -5.62 16.15 -8.05
N PHE A 342 -6.49 15.14 -7.86
CA PHE A 342 -6.54 14.32 -6.67
C PHE A 342 -6.72 12.85 -7.03
N ALA A 343 -5.60 12.11 -6.99
CA ALA A 343 -5.56 10.68 -7.30
C ALA A 343 -6.43 9.82 -6.36
N GLY A 344 -6.85 10.36 -5.21
CA GLY A 344 -7.78 9.67 -4.31
C GLY A 344 -9.18 9.53 -4.89
N PHE A 345 -9.69 10.51 -5.65
CA PHE A 345 -11.04 10.46 -6.22
C PHE A 345 -11.18 9.39 -7.30
N TYR A 346 -12.41 8.87 -7.41
CA TYR A 346 -12.77 7.88 -8.42
C TYR A 346 -12.56 8.44 -9.83
N TYR A 347 -11.90 7.65 -10.66
CA TYR A 347 -11.70 7.92 -12.06
C TYR A 347 -11.81 6.63 -12.86
N ASP A 348 -12.66 6.63 -13.88
CA ASP A 348 -12.67 5.60 -14.91
C ASP A 348 -11.88 6.08 -16.13
N ILE A 349 -10.81 5.37 -16.48
CA ILE A 349 -9.95 5.78 -17.60
C ILE A 349 -10.58 5.41 -18.94
N ASP A 350 -11.36 4.34 -18.98
CA ASP A 350 -11.92 3.76 -20.20
C ASP A 350 -13.04 4.63 -20.72
N ASP A 351 -13.95 5.08 -19.84
CA ASP A 351 -15.06 5.99 -20.19
C ASP A 351 -14.81 7.45 -19.81
N ASN A 352 -13.63 7.75 -19.26
CA ASN A 352 -13.24 9.09 -18.81
C ASN A 352 -14.24 9.68 -17.79
N ILE A 353 -14.71 8.85 -16.88
CA ILE A 353 -15.70 9.22 -15.87
C ILE A 353 -15.00 9.82 -14.66
N LYS A 354 -15.41 11.04 -14.32
CA LYS A 354 -15.00 11.77 -13.11
C LYS A 354 -16.16 12.58 -12.60
N THR A 355 -16.52 12.36 -11.35
CA THR A 355 -17.80 12.82 -10.80
C THR A 355 -17.63 13.78 -9.64
N GLU A 356 -16.49 13.71 -8.94
CA GLU A 356 -16.20 14.41 -7.70
C GLU A 356 -15.43 15.74 -7.93
N GLU A 357 -15.84 16.78 -7.22
CA GLU A 357 -15.16 18.08 -7.12
C GLU A 357 -15.19 18.53 -5.66
N MET A 358 -14.06 19.02 -5.14
CA MET A 358 -13.94 19.55 -3.79
C MET A 358 -13.20 20.88 -3.79
N THR A 359 -13.82 21.93 -3.26
CA THR A 359 -13.20 23.24 -3.08
C THR A 359 -12.96 23.51 -1.61
N MET A 360 -11.74 23.93 -1.25
CA MET A 360 -11.42 24.42 0.09
C MET A 360 -11.11 25.92 0.05
N THR A 361 -11.96 26.72 0.66
CA THR A 361 -11.83 28.18 0.70
C THR A 361 -11.13 28.62 1.97
N VAL A 362 -9.82 28.88 1.87
CA VAL A 362 -9.02 29.42 2.98
C VAL A 362 -9.36 30.89 3.23
N SER A 363 -9.82 31.19 4.44
CA SER A 363 -10.17 32.53 4.90
C SER A 363 -9.74 32.74 6.36
N GLU A 364 -9.90 33.96 6.87
CA GLU A 364 -9.54 34.32 8.25
C GLU A 364 -8.14 33.86 8.70
N GLY A 365 -7.17 33.92 7.77
CA GLY A 365 -5.82 33.42 7.97
C GLY A 365 -5.68 32.01 7.42
N ARG A 366 -5.90 31.00 8.27
CA ARG A 366 -5.70 29.57 7.96
C ARG A 366 -6.93 28.73 8.31
N LYS A 367 -8.12 29.26 8.03
CA LYS A 367 -9.37 28.57 8.34
C LYS A 367 -10.18 28.24 7.10
N LEU A 368 -10.82 27.08 7.13
CA LEU A 368 -11.94 26.73 6.28
C LEU A 368 -13.19 27.00 7.13
N VAL A 369 -13.78 28.17 6.93
CA VAL A 369 -14.86 28.70 7.79
C VAL A 369 -16.18 28.14 7.33
N GLU A 370 -16.95 27.55 8.24
CA GLU A 370 -18.28 27.03 7.93
C GLU A 370 -19.24 28.11 7.36
N PRO A 371 -20.23 27.73 6.55
CA PRO A 371 -20.46 26.38 6.03
C PRO A 371 -19.72 26.11 4.71
N ASP A 372 -19.15 27.14 4.07
CA ASP A 372 -18.60 27.06 2.69
C ASP A 372 -17.06 27.00 2.66
N GLY A 373 -16.44 26.68 3.80
CA GLY A 373 -15.00 26.53 3.93
C GLY A 373 -14.49 25.31 3.18
N VAL A 374 -15.30 24.24 3.16
CA VAL A 374 -15.13 23.08 2.29
C VAL A 374 -16.48 22.83 1.62
N VAL A 375 -16.48 22.71 0.30
CA VAL A 375 -17.65 22.30 -0.48
C VAL A 375 -17.22 21.10 -1.33
N TYR A 376 -17.90 19.97 -1.13
CA TYR A 376 -17.73 18.76 -1.92
C TYR A 376 -19.00 18.54 -2.73
N THR A 377 -18.86 18.33 -4.03
CA THR A 377 -19.96 17.99 -4.93
C THR A 377 -19.60 16.75 -5.71
N THR A 378 -20.58 15.86 -5.85
CA THR A 378 -20.47 14.75 -6.80
C THR A 378 -21.69 14.71 -7.70
N LYS A 379 -21.47 14.40 -8.98
CA LYS A 379 -22.51 14.34 -9.99
C LYS A 379 -22.39 13.05 -10.78
N ALA A 380 -23.48 12.28 -10.83
CA ALA A 380 -23.54 11.05 -11.58
C ALA A 380 -23.28 11.27 -13.07
N MET A 381 -22.55 10.33 -13.66
CA MET A 381 -22.29 10.24 -15.09
C MET A 381 -22.88 8.94 -15.62
N GLU A 382 -23.16 8.92 -16.92
CA GLU A 382 -23.60 7.71 -17.60
C GLU A 382 -22.38 6.80 -17.80
N ASP A 383 -22.56 5.53 -17.52
CA ASP A 383 -21.61 4.44 -17.73
C ASP A 383 -22.30 3.32 -18.49
N ASP A 384 -21.56 2.57 -19.28
CA ASP A 384 -22.04 1.38 -19.99
C ASP A 384 -21.83 0.14 -19.10
N PHE A 385 -22.73 -0.85 -19.20
CA PHE A 385 -22.40 -2.17 -18.62
C PHE A 385 -21.30 -2.82 -19.46
N ASP A 386 -20.39 -3.56 -18.83
CA ASP A 386 -19.42 -4.40 -19.54
C ASP A 386 -20.15 -5.32 -20.55
N PHE A 387 -21.33 -5.81 -20.17
CA PHE A 387 -22.24 -6.46 -21.11
C PHE A 387 -23.18 -5.43 -21.77
N ASP A 388 -22.69 -4.79 -22.85
CA ASP A 388 -23.33 -3.68 -23.58
C ASP A 388 -24.84 -3.86 -23.86
N GLU A 389 -25.32 -5.10 -24.07
CA GLU A 389 -26.73 -5.34 -24.37
C GLU A 389 -27.67 -5.01 -23.19
N TRP A 390 -27.16 -4.80 -21.97
CA TRP A 390 -27.96 -4.35 -20.82
C TRP A 390 -28.19 -2.84 -20.75
N GLY A 391 -27.54 -2.05 -21.60
CA GLY A 391 -27.72 -0.60 -21.68
C GLY A 391 -26.75 0.18 -20.80
N LYS A 392 -27.26 1.20 -20.10
CA LYS A 392 -26.45 2.14 -19.31
C LYS A 392 -26.95 2.27 -17.88
N PHE A 393 -26.09 2.79 -17.01
CA PHE A 393 -26.43 3.19 -15.65
C PHE A 393 -25.76 4.51 -15.27
N TYR A 394 -26.24 5.10 -14.19
CA TYR A 394 -25.61 6.24 -13.54
C TYR A 394 -24.60 5.74 -12.51
N VAL A 395 -23.32 6.01 -12.78
CA VAL A 395 -22.22 5.83 -11.84
C VAL A 395 -21.92 7.15 -11.12
N ILE A 396 -21.55 7.08 -9.86
CA ILE A 396 -21.14 8.24 -9.06
C ILE A 396 -20.00 7.87 -8.12
N GLY A 397 -19.00 8.74 -8.05
CA GLY A 397 -17.96 8.68 -7.01
C GLY A 397 -18.50 9.34 -5.76
N PHE A 398 -18.43 8.66 -4.62
CA PHE A 398 -18.84 9.23 -3.33
C PHE A 398 -17.81 8.86 -2.28
N LEU A 399 -17.30 9.87 -1.56
CA LEU A 399 -16.24 9.68 -0.57
C LEU A 399 -15.03 8.92 -1.15
N ALA A 400 -14.69 9.23 -2.41
CA ALA A 400 -13.59 8.62 -3.15
C ALA A 400 -13.76 7.13 -3.54
N ASP A 401 -14.98 6.55 -3.47
CA ASP A 401 -15.28 5.19 -3.92
C ASP A 401 -16.36 5.17 -5.03
N LYS A 402 -16.37 4.14 -5.90
CA LYS A 402 -17.32 3.93 -7.01
C LYS A 402 -18.67 3.40 -6.49
N TYR A 403 -19.76 4.06 -6.85
CA TYR A 403 -21.14 3.65 -6.53
C TYR A 403 -22.06 3.70 -7.75
N PHE A 404 -23.14 2.93 -7.67
CA PHE A 404 -24.31 2.98 -8.52
C PHE A 404 -25.35 3.95 -7.93
N ALA A 405 -25.86 4.85 -8.78
CA ALA A 405 -26.92 5.79 -8.45
C ALA A 405 -28.28 5.41 -9.09
N GLY A 406 -28.28 4.72 -10.23
CA GLY A 406 -29.51 4.31 -10.88
C GLY A 406 -29.33 3.69 -12.27
N TYR A 407 -30.30 2.94 -12.75
CA TYR A 407 -30.40 2.49 -14.13
C TYR A 407 -30.88 3.61 -15.05
N ILE A 408 -30.51 3.53 -16.33
CA ILE A 408 -30.94 4.48 -17.35
C ILE A 408 -31.84 3.73 -18.35
N GLU A 409 -33.09 4.15 -18.46
CA GLU A 409 -34.02 3.65 -19.49
C GLU A 409 -33.63 4.20 -20.87
N ASP A 410 -33.30 3.33 -21.84
CA ASP A 410 -33.29 3.69 -23.25
C ASP A 410 -34.68 3.40 -23.87
N PRO A 411 -35.47 4.45 -24.18
CA PRO A 411 -36.82 4.28 -24.72
C PRO A 411 -36.85 3.64 -26.12
N ASP A 412 -35.70 3.55 -26.80
CA ASP A 412 -35.55 2.92 -28.10
C ASP A 412 -35.01 1.46 -28.00
N SER A 413 -34.59 1.02 -26.81
CA SER A 413 -34.15 -0.35 -26.50
C SER A 413 -35.30 -1.23 -25.98
N ASN A 414 -35.18 -2.54 -26.12
CA ASN A 414 -36.01 -3.52 -25.39
C ASN A 414 -35.11 -4.57 -24.70
N ASN A 415 -33.84 -4.21 -24.51
CA ASN A 415 -32.80 -5.09 -23.98
C ASN A 415 -32.34 -4.67 -22.56
N ASP A 416 -32.84 -3.55 -22.05
CA ASP A 416 -32.48 -2.95 -20.75
C ASP A 416 -33.14 -3.72 -19.59
N VAL A 417 -32.96 -5.04 -19.57
CA VAL A 417 -33.71 -5.97 -18.72
C VAL A 417 -33.56 -5.64 -17.23
N LEU A 418 -32.40 -5.14 -16.80
CA LEU A 418 -32.15 -4.79 -15.40
C LEU A 418 -32.92 -3.53 -14.99
N CYS A 419 -32.98 -2.54 -15.89
CA CYS A 419 -33.76 -1.33 -15.73
C CYS A 419 -35.27 -1.65 -15.73
N GLU A 420 -35.77 -2.32 -16.78
CA GLU A 420 -37.20 -2.66 -16.94
C GLU A 420 -37.80 -3.49 -15.80
N GLU A 421 -36.97 -4.26 -15.10
CA GLU A 421 -37.40 -5.15 -14.01
C GLU A 421 -37.15 -4.54 -12.62
N SER A 422 -36.67 -3.30 -12.56
CA SER A 422 -36.57 -2.52 -11.34
C SER A 422 -37.81 -1.61 -11.20
N ASP A 423 -38.44 -1.59 -10.01
CA ASP A 423 -39.54 -0.62 -9.77
C ASP A 423 -38.97 0.78 -9.45
N ASP A 424 -37.90 0.86 -8.67
CA ASP A 424 -37.16 2.09 -8.39
C ASP A 424 -35.81 2.06 -9.13
N GLU A 425 -35.80 2.56 -10.36
CA GLU A 425 -34.63 2.57 -11.25
C GLU A 425 -33.53 3.51 -10.74
N ASN A 426 -33.85 4.57 -9.99
CA ASN A 426 -32.88 5.55 -9.49
C ASN A 426 -32.86 5.57 -7.96
N VAL A 427 -31.90 4.86 -7.36
CA VAL A 427 -31.75 4.75 -5.91
C VAL A 427 -31.28 6.05 -5.26
N LEU A 428 -30.58 6.93 -6.01
CA LEU A 428 -30.18 8.23 -5.51
C LEU A 428 -31.36 9.17 -5.30
N ALA A 429 -32.45 9.02 -6.08
CA ALA A 429 -33.68 9.76 -5.86
C ALA A 429 -34.36 9.42 -4.52
N ASP A 430 -34.05 8.26 -3.94
CA ASP A 430 -34.44 7.83 -2.60
C ASP A 430 -33.34 8.12 -1.55
N GLU A 431 -32.36 8.95 -1.89
CA GLU A 431 -31.23 9.32 -1.03
C GLU A 431 -30.34 8.13 -0.64
N GLN A 432 -30.13 7.19 -1.57
CA GLN A 432 -29.29 6.01 -1.37
C GLN A 432 -28.29 5.80 -2.50
N LEU A 433 -27.15 5.17 -2.19
CA LEU A 433 -26.21 4.65 -3.18
C LEU A 433 -25.93 3.16 -2.92
N LEU A 434 -25.68 2.39 -3.98
CA LEU A 434 -25.31 0.97 -3.88
C LEU A 434 -23.90 0.75 -4.41
N LYS A 435 -23.08 -0.02 -3.72
CA LYS A 435 -21.74 -0.35 -4.22
C LYS A 435 -21.86 -1.29 -5.42
N ILE A 436 -21.12 -1.02 -6.49
CA ILE A 436 -20.98 -1.94 -7.62
C ILE A 436 -19.96 -3.00 -7.20
N LEU A 437 -20.39 -4.26 -7.15
CA LEU A 437 -19.55 -5.39 -6.72
C LEU A 437 -19.00 -6.17 -7.91
N ILE A 438 -19.81 -6.34 -8.95
CA ILE A 438 -19.43 -7.02 -10.19
C ILE A 438 -20.06 -6.29 -11.37
N ASP A 439 -19.23 -5.97 -12.35
CA ASP A 439 -19.60 -5.67 -13.73
C ASP A 439 -18.57 -6.41 -14.60
N ASN A 440 -19.02 -7.34 -15.45
CA ASN A 440 -18.12 -8.23 -16.20
C ASN A 440 -18.86 -8.94 -17.35
N ASP A 441 -18.26 -9.03 -18.53
CA ASP A 441 -18.76 -9.76 -19.71
C ASP A 441 -17.93 -11.00 -20.11
N ASP A 442 -16.88 -11.33 -19.35
CA ASP A 442 -16.00 -12.48 -19.61
C ASP A 442 -16.78 -13.79 -19.73
N GLU A 443 -16.50 -14.56 -20.79
CA GLU A 443 -17.12 -15.87 -20.98
C GLU A 443 -16.68 -16.87 -19.90
N MET A 444 -17.62 -17.27 -19.04
CA MET A 444 -17.41 -18.31 -18.04
C MET A 444 -18.33 -19.51 -18.21
N THR A 445 -17.84 -20.70 -17.85
CA THR A 445 -18.63 -21.93 -17.87
C THR A 445 -19.01 -22.36 -16.46
N VAL A 446 -20.31 -22.40 -16.19
CA VAL A 446 -20.90 -22.89 -14.93
C VAL A 446 -21.49 -24.28 -15.11
N THR A 447 -21.48 -25.10 -14.06
CA THR A 447 -22.04 -26.47 -14.12
C THR A 447 -22.99 -26.73 -12.96
N SER A 448 -23.88 -27.71 -13.09
CA SER A 448 -24.75 -28.13 -11.98
C SER A 448 -24.00 -28.71 -10.76
N GLY A 449 -22.68 -28.94 -10.88
CA GLY A 449 -21.85 -29.40 -9.77
C GLY A 449 -21.06 -28.28 -9.06
N THR A 450 -21.02 -27.09 -9.66
CA THR A 450 -20.22 -25.96 -9.18
C THR A 450 -21.05 -24.68 -9.38
N PRO A 451 -21.70 -24.17 -8.33
CA PRO A 451 -22.39 -22.87 -8.37
C PRO A 451 -21.44 -21.74 -8.77
N LEU A 452 -22.01 -20.69 -9.35
CA LEU A 452 -21.35 -19.41 -9.53
C LEU A 452 -21.30 -18.70 -8.18
N THR A 453 -20.11 -18.51 -7.64
CA THR A 453 -19.90 -17.67 -6.45
C THR A 453 -20.01 -16.20 -6.84
N LEU A 454 -20.77 -15.45 -6.05
CA LEU A 454 -20.95 -14.01 -6.14
C LEU A 454 -20.49 -13.38 -4.82
N GLU A 455 -20.44 -12.05 -4.77
CA GLU A 455 -20.05 -11.33 -3.57
C GLU A 455 -21.13 -11.38 -2.48
N GLU A 456 -20.78 -10.99 -1.26
CA GLU A 456 -21.71 -10.90 -0.11
C GLU A 456 -22.45 -12.22 0.22
N GLY A 457 -21.80 -13.36 -0.04
CA GLY A 457 -22.33 -14.68 0.28
C GLY A 457 -23.42 -15.19 -0.68
N TYR A 458 -23.59 -14.53 -1.83
CA TYR A 458 -24.50 -14.98 -2.87
C TYR A 458 -23.89 -16.12 -3.72
N GLU A 459 -24.71 -17.09 -4.11
CA GLU A 459 -24.32 -18.17 -5.02
C GLU A 459 -25.47 -18.52 -5.98
N LEU A 460 -25.19 -18.57 -7.29
CA LEU A 460 -26.16 -18.93 -8.33
C LEU A 460 -25.90 -20.35 -8.85
N ALA A 461 -26.84 -21.27 -8.63
CA ALA A 461 -26.70 -22.68 -8.95
C ALA A 461 -27.63 -23.14 -10.08
N ILE A 462 -27.09 -23.95 -11.01
CA ILE A 462 -27.90 -24.70 -11.99
C ILE A 462 -28.45 -25.96 -11.33
N GLN A 463 -29.74 -25.96 -11.02
CA GLN A 463 -30.40 -27.13 -10.44
C GLN A 463 -30.73 -28.18 -11.51
N SER A 464 -31.26 -27.75 -12.66
CA SER A 464 -31.55 -28.67 -13.76
C SER A 464 -31.67 -27.97 -15.10
N ILE A 465 -31.42 -28.72 -16.17
CA ILE A 465 -31.76 -28.33 -17.54
C ILE A 465 -32.80 -29.30 -18.08
N ASP A 466 -33.82 -28.78 -18.76
CA ASP A 466 -34.89 -29.59 -19.31
C ASP A 466 -34.43 -30.56 -20.41
N ILE A 467 -35.32 -31.47 -20.80
CA ILE A 467 -34.96 -32.55 -21.74
C ILE A 467 -34.53 -32.01 -23.11
N ASP A 468 -35.14 -30.91 -23.53
CA ASP A 468 -34.87 -30.29 -24.81
C ASP A 468 -33.61 -29.39 -24.77
N GLY A 469 -33.03 -29.14 -23.59
CA GLY A 469 -31.83 -28.32 -23.42
C GLY A 469 -32.11 -26.81 -23.48
N ASN A 470 -33.38 -26.42 -23.48
CA ASN A 470 -33.81 -25.05 -23.73
C ASN A 470 -34.09 -24.28 -22.45
N LYS A 471 -34.46 -24.97 -21.37
CA LYS A 471 -34.84 -24.34 -20.09
C LYS A 471 -33.86 -24.69 -19.00
N VAL A 472 -33.41 -23.69 -18.27
CA VAL A 472 -32.51 -23.83 -17.13
C VAL A 472 -33.26 -23.42 -15.88
N TYR A 473 -33.32 -24.31 -14.89
CA TYR A 473 -33.82 -24.00 -13.56
C TYR A 473 -32.64 -23.60 -12.67
N LEU A 474 -32.68 -22.36 -12.20
CA LEU A 474 -31.65 -21.72 -11.38
C LEU A 474 -32.19 -21.49 -9.96
N GLU A 475 -31.31 -21.59 -8.97
CA GLU A 475 -31.55 -21.16 -7.59
C GLU A 475 -30.43 -20.22 -7.16
N LEU A 476 -30.81 -19.07 -6.61
CA LEU A 476 -29.90 -18.14 -5.95
C LEU A 476 -30.01 -18.35 -4.45
N SER A 477 -28.87 -18.51 -3.78
CA SER A 477 -28.78 -18.57 -2.33
C SER A 477 -27.93 -17.44 -1.77
N LYS A 478 -28.27 -16.96 -0.57
CA LYS A 478 -27.42 -16.12 0.28
C LYS A 478 -27.09 -16.88 1.54
N ASP A 479 -25.81 -17.01 1.88
CA ASP A 479 -25.33 -17.72 3.08
C ASP A 479 -25.89 -19.16 3.19
N GLY A 480 -26.01 -19.84 2.04
CA GLY A 480 -26.55 -21.19 1.93
C GLY A 480 -28.07 -21.33 2.03
N ALA A 481 -28.82 -20.23 2.18
CA ALA A 481 -30.28 -20.23 2.14
C ALA A 481 -30.79 -19.75 0.78
N VAL A 482 -31.68 -20.51 0.14
CA VAL A 482 -32.29 -20.12 -1.15
C VAL A 482 -33.17 -18.88 -0.95
N VAL A 483 -32.86 -17.81 -1.68
CA VAL A 483 -33.58 -16.54 -1.67
C VAL A 483 -34.44 -16.35 -2.93
N ASP A 484 -34.04 -16.93 -4.05
CA ASP A 484 -34.81 -16.90 -5.30
C ASP A 484 -34.64 -18.18 -6.13
N SER A 485 -35.61 -18.47 -6.99
CA SER A 485 -35.48 -19.53 -7.98
C SER A 485 -36.27 -19.19 -9.25
N LYS A 486 -35.65 -19.40 -10.41
CA LYS A 486 -36.19 -18.96 -11.69
C LYS A 486 -35.91 -19.96 -12.80
N VAL A 487 -36.77 -19.95 -13.81
CA VAL A 487 -36.53 -20.69 -15.06
C VAL A 487 -36.27 -19.70 -16.19
N ILE A 488 -35.07 -19.74 -16.75
CA ILE A 488 -34.71 -19.00 -17.96
C ILE A 488 -34.69 -19.94 -19.17
N SER A 489 -34.67 -19.40 -20.38
CA SER A 489 -34.70 -20.20 -21.61
C SER A 489 -33.65 -19.76 -22.66
N PRO A 490 -32.35 -19.78 -22.32
CA PRO A 490 -31.32 -19.15 -23.14
C PRO A 490 -31.12 -19.82 -24.51
N SER A 491 -31.37 -21.12 -24.59
CA SER A 491 -31.18 -21.91 -25.82
C SER A 491 -32.45 -22.06 -26.67
N LYS A 492 -33.58 -21.42 -26.30
CA LYS A 492 -34.81 -21.52 -27.11
C LYS A 492 -34.65 -20.78 -28.45
N ASP A 493 -35.37 -21.25 -29.47
CA ASP A 493 -35.39 -20.58 -30.78
C ASP A 493 -35.96 -19.15 -30.66
N GLY A 494 -35.18 -18.17 -31.13
CA GLY A 494 -35.51 -16.74 -31.02
C GLY A 494 -35.53 -16.18 -29.59
N ALA A 495 -34.69 -16.71 -28.69
CA ALA A 495 -34.52 -16.16 -27.33
C ALA A 495 -34.13 -14.67 -27.37
N THR A 496 -34.87 -13.83 -26.64
CA THR A 496 -34.51 -12.43 -26.39
C THR A 496 -33.48 -12.32 -25.27
N ILE A 497 -32.94 -11.12 -25.02
CA ILE A 497 -32.05 -10.88 -23.88
C ILE A 497 -32.75 -11.22 -22.56
N LYS A 498 -34.00 -10.79 -22.38
CA LYS A 498 -34.83 -11.17 -21.24
C LYS A 498 -34.99 -12.68 -21.03
N ASP A 499 -35.02 -13.47 -22.11
CA ASP A 499 -35.11 -14.93 -22.02
C ASP A 499 -33.80 -15.60 -21.58
N LYS A 500 -32.68 -14.91 -21.78
CA LYS A 500 -31.32 -15.34 -21.47
C LYS A 500 -30.82 -14.80 -20.14
N THR A 501 -31.40 -13.70 -19.65
CA THR A 501 -30.98 -13.05 -18.40
C THR A 501 -31.72 -13.64 -17.19
N TYR A 502 -30.95 -14.18 -16.25
CA TYR A 502 -31.39 -14.31 -14.87
C TYR A 502 -31.27 -12.94 -14.20
N TYR A 503 -32.26 -12.58 -13.40
CA TYR A 503 -32.23 -11.36 -12.60
C TYR A 503 -32.94 -11.60 -11.27
N TYR A 504 -32.41 -11.01 -10.22
CA TYR A 504 -32.95 -11.00 -8.86
C TYR A 504 -32.97 -9.57 -8.35
N TYR A 505 -34.11 -9.18 -7.81
CA TYR A 505 -34.34 -7.88 -7.23
C TYR A 505 -34.65 -7.97 -5.75
N LYS A 506 -34.41 -6.88 -5.03
CA LYS A 506 -34.62 -6.79 -3.59
C LYS A 506 -35.02 -5.37 -3.22
N ASP A 507 -35.85 -5.25 -2.19
CA ASP A 507 -36.07 -3.96 -1.53
C ASP A 507 -34.81 -3.60 -0.73
N ILE A 508 -34.18 -2.48 -1.06
CA ILE A 508 -32.99 -1.97 -0.37
C ILE A 508 -33.34 -0.62 0.25
N GLY A 509 -33.41 -0.55 1.57
CA GLY A 509 -33.87 0.66 2.27
C GLY A 509 -35.22 1.16 1.76
N ASP A 510 -35.23 2.38 1.23
CA ASP A 510 -36.43 3.04 0.72
C ASP A 510 -36.69 2.73 -0.76
N SER A 511 -35.67 2.33 -1.53
CA SER A 511 -35.85 1.82 -2.89
C SER A 511 -36.45 0.41 -2.93
N LYS A 512 -37.36 0.17 -3.88
CA LYS A 512 -38.19 -1.03 -4.02
C LYS A 512 -37.85 -1.80 -5.29
N GLU A 513 -37.86 -3.11 -5.15
CA GLU A 513 -37.61 -4.07 -6.24
C GLU A 513 -36.41 -3.69 -7.14
N VAL A 514 -35.29 -3.22 -6.57
CA VAL A 514 -34.08 -2.89 -7.34
C VAL A 514 -33.40 -4.20 -7.76
N VAL A 515 -33.10 -4.37 -9.04
CA VAL A 515 -32.31 -5.52 -9.51
C VAL A 515 -30.89 -5.40 -8.95
N ILE A 516 -30.45 -6.38 -8.17
CA ILE A 516 -29.11 -6.40 -7.54
C ILE A 516 -28.22 -7.53 -8.04
N VAL A 517 -28.78 -8.50 -8.76
CA VAL A 517 -28.00 -9.57 -9.42
C VAL A 517 -28.57 -9.77 -10.82
N GLY A 518 -27.71 -9.70 -11.84
CA GLY A 518 -27.99 -10.00 -13.23
C GLY A 518 -26.98 -11.01 -13.77
N ALA A 519 -27.44 -12.05 -14.48
CA ALA A 519 -26.54 -13.00 -15.15
C ALA A 519 -27.10 -13.38 -16.53
N HIS A 520 -26.39 -12.99 -17.59
CA HIS A 520 -26.76 -13.32 -18.96
C HIS A 520 -26.18 -14.68 -19.36
N PHE A 521 -27.04 -15.57 -19.85
CA PHE A 521 -26.63 -16.89 -20.30
C PHE A 521 -26.61 -16.95 -21.83
N LYS A 522 -25.40 -16.91 -22.42
CA LYS A 522 -25.17 -17.14 -23.85
C LYS A 522 -25.91 -18.38 -24.36
N ASN A 523 -25.79 -19.48 -23.61
CA ASN A 523 -26.40 -20.76 -23.92
C ASN A 523 -26.41 -21.69 -22.70
N ALA A 524 -27.17 -22.78 -22.81
CA ALA A 524 -27.16 -23.87 -21.87
C ALA A 524 -27.20 -25.23 -22.57
N PHE A 525 -26.50 -26.21 -22.02
CA PHE A 525 -26.39 -27.56 -22.57
C PHE A 525 -26.60 -28.63 -21.50
N ARG A 526 -27.48 -29.58 -21.83
CA ARG A 526 -27.66 -30.78 -21.04
C ARG A 526 -26.64 -31.84 -21.44
N GLY A 527 -25.61 -32.03 -20.62
CA GLY A 527 -24.66 -33.13 -20.78
C GLY A 527 -25.20 -34.46 -20.26
N ALA A 528 -24.49 -35.55 -20.58
CA ALA A 528 -24.85 -36.90 -20.13
C ALA A 528 -24.63 -37.08 -18.62
N ASP A 529 -23.59 -36.43 -18.08
CA ASP A 529 -23.17 -36.55 -16.68
C ASP A 529 -23.35 -35.24 -15.89
N GLN A 530 -23.29 -34.08 -16.54
CA GLN A 530 -23.46 -32.75 -15.93
C GLN A 530 -24.17 -31.79 -16.88
N ASN A 531 -24.98 -30.90 -16.30
CA ASN A 531 -25.54 -29.75 -17.01
C ASN A 531 -24.51 -28.62 -16.99
N LEU A 532 -24.40 -27.88 -18.08
CA LEU A 532 -23.49 -26.74 -18.20
C LEU A 532 -24.19 -25.56 -18.84
N ALA A 533 -23.74 -24.36 -18.53
CA ALA A 533 -24.16 -23.15 -19.22
C ALA A 533 -22.97 -22.20 -19.36
N THR A 534 -23.01 -21.37 -20.40
CA THR A 534 -22.03 -20.31 -20.62
C THR A 534 -22.68 -18.98 -20.24
N ILE A 535 -22.02 -18.25 -19.35
CA ILE A 535 -22.37 -16.89 -18.94
C ILE A 535 -21.35 -15.96 -19.61
N ASP A 536 -21.80 -14.81 -20.08
CA ASP A 536 -21.00 -13.77 -20.77
C ASP A 536 -21.52 -12.37 -20.41
N GLY A 537 -21.98 -12.22 -19.17
CA GLY A 537 -22.54 -11.00 -18.62
C GLY A 537 -22.94 -11.25 -17.18
N LEU A 538 -22.33 -10.54 -16.24
CA LEU A 538 -22.54 -10.66 -14.81
C LEU A 538 -22.56 -9.28 -14.17
N TRP A 539 -23.64 -9.00 -13.45
CA TRP A 539 -23.85 -7.75 -12.73
C TRP A 539 -24.22 -8.04 -11.28
N GLN A 540 -23.60 -7.32 -10.35
CA GLN A 540 -23.97 -7.38 -8.94
C GLN A 540 -23.82 -6.02 -8.25
N LEU A 541 -24.87 -5.63 -7.54
CA LEU A 541 -24.87 -4.54 -6.58
C LEU A 541 -24.84 -5.10 -5.16
N SER A 542 -24.25 -4.33 -4.24
CA SER A 542 -24.35 -4.60 -2.82
C SER A 542 -25.81 -4.56 -2.38
N ASP A 543 -26.16 -5.46 -1.47
CA ASP A 543 -27.48 -5.48 -0.85
C ASP A 543 -27.56 -4.69 0.47
N GLU A 544 -26.53 -3.88 0.72
CA GLU A 544 -26.43 -2.82 1.72
C GLU A 544 -26.36 -1.45 1.02
N ALA A 545 -27.11 -0.48 1.54
CA ALA A 545 -27.14 0.88 0.99
C ALA A 545 -26.25 1.83 1.78
N GLN A 546 -25.57 2.71 1.06
CA GLN A 546 -24.95 3.90 1.60
C GLN A 546 -26.01 5.01 1.69
N ASP A 547 -26.19 5.55 2.91
CA ASP A 547 -27.17 6.61 3.18
C ASP A 547 -26.63 7.97 2.71
N VAL A 548 -27.35 8.66 1.84
CA VAL A 548 -26.98 10.00 1.39
C VAL A 548 -28.08 11.03 1.65
N SER A 549 -28.94 10.79 2.64
CA SER A 549 -30.01 11.71 3.04
C SER A 549 -29.50 13.11 3.39
N GLU A 550 -30.30 14.14 3.12
CA GLU A 550 -30.03 15.50 3.63
C GLU A 550 -29.85 15.49 5.16
N ASP A 551 -28.94 16.33 5.66
CA ASP A 551 -28.49 16.40 7.06
C ASP A 551 -27.65 15.20 7.56
N THR A 552 -27.34 14.20 6.73
CA THR A 552 -26.41 13.12 7.11
C THR A 552 -24.97 13.64 7.22
N GLU A 553 -24.33 13.38 8.36
CA GLU A 553 -22.96 13.81 8.68
C GLU A 553 -21.93 12.71 8.37
N TYR A 554 -20.85 13.11 7.70
CA TYR A 554 -19.64 12.32 7.46
C TYR A 554 -18.44 13.08 8.03
N ASP A 555 -18.08 12.74 9.27
CA ASP A 555 -17.07 13.43 10.07
C ASP A 555 -17.33 14.94 10.20
N LYS A 556 -16.69 15.77 9.36
CA LYS A 556 -16.81 17.23 9.39
C LYS A 556 -17.65 17.80 8.26
N MET A 557 -18.18 16.93 7.41
CA MET A 557 -18.96 17.30 6.24
C MET A 557 -20.40 16.86 6.44
N THR A 558 -21.35 17.69 6.04
CA THR A 558 -22.78 17.42 6.15
C THR A 558 -23.41 17.50 4.77
N ILE A 559 -24.25 16.51 4.42
CA ILE A 559 -25.03 16.54 3.18
C ILE A 559 -26.06 17.66 3.25
N GLN A 560 -26.00 18.56 2.27
CA GLN A 560 -26.87 19.74 2.20
C GLN A 560 -27.98 19.57 1.18
N THR A 561 -27.67 18.98 0.03
CA THR A 561 -28.64 18.80 -1.05
C THR A 561 -28.42 17.50 -1.78
N VAL A 562 -29.50 16.79 -2.06
CA VAL A 562 -29.54 15.60 -2.91
C VAL A 562 -30.50 15.88 -4.07
N THR A 563 -30.07 15.56 -5.28
CA THR A 563 -30.94 15.49 -6.46
C THR A 563 -30.91 14.08 -7.01
N ASP A 564 -31.74 13.81 -8.03
CA ASP A 564 -31.73 12.55 -8.78
C ASP A 564 -30.37 12.17 -9.42
N THR A 565 -29.39 13.06 -9.41
CA THR A 565 -28.11 12.91 -10.13
C THR A 565 -26.94 13.58 -9.43
N SER A 566 -27.12 14.20 -8.26
CA SER A 566 -26.02 14.91 -7.58
C SER A 566 -26.18 14.98 -6.08
N ILE A 567 -25.05 15.06 -5.39
CA ILE A 567 -24.95 15.27 -3.95
C ILE A 567 -24.03 16.48 -3.72
N MET A 568 -24.39 17.35 -2.79
CA MET A 568 -23.51 18.41 -2.29
C MET A 568 -23.40 18.32 -0.77
N MET A 569 -22.16 18.36 -0.29
CA MET A 569 -21.79 18.40 1.11
C MET A 569 -20.96 19.65 1.37
N ASN A 570 -21.05 20.17 2.58
CA ASN A 570 -20.17 21.25 3.02
C ASN A 570 -19.79 21.07 4.49
N ASN A 571 -18.92 21.94 5.02
CA ASN A 571 -18.47 21.84 6.40
C ASN A 571 -19.39 22.58 7.39
N GLU A 572 -20.71 22.50 7.23
CA GLU A 572 -21.68 23.07 8.18
C GLU A 572 -21.37 22.61 9.62
N ASP A 573 -21.50 23.53 10.57
CA ASP A 573 -21.19 23.38 12.00
C ASP A 573 -19.71 23.11 12.33
N ASN A 574 -18.81 23.14 11.33
CA ASN A 574 -17.42 22.71 11.48
C ASN A 574 -16.38 23.70 10.90
N ASP A 575 -15.96 24.68 11.71
CA ASP A 575 -14.74 25.48 11.45
C ASP A 575 -13.49 24.56 11.45
N ILE A 576 -12.73 24.53 10.35
CA ILE A 576 -11.47 23.76 10.26
C ILE A 576 -10.28 24.72 10.28
N THR A 577 -9.30 24.49 11.15
CA THR A 577 -8.07 25.30 11.20
C THR A 577 -6.89 24.49 10.66
N LEU A 578 -6.24 25.00 9.60
CA LEU A 578 -5.05 24.44 8.97
C LEU A 578 -3.80 24.87 9.75
N SER A 579 -3.63 24.34 10.96
CA SER A 579 -2.43 24.58 11.76
C SER A 579 -1.29 23.70 11.25
N ASN A 580 -0.05 24.15 11.43
CA ASN A 580 1.13 23.34 11.11
C ASN A 580 1.10 21.97 11.78
N ASP A 581 1.74 20.98 11.14
CA ASP A 581 1.81 19.59 11.59
C ASP A 581 0.42 19.06 12.01
N LYS A 582 -0.57 19.26 11.14
CA LYS A 582 -1.91 18.72 11.39
C LYS A 582 -2.30 17.74 10.31
N ASP A 583 -2.69 16.58 10.80
CA ASP A 583 -3.44 15.59 10.07
C ASP A 583 -4.91 15.68 10.49
N ILE A 584 -5.78 16.03 9.55
CA ILE A 584 -7.16 16.39 9.82
C ILE A 584 -8.10 15.44 9.08
N ALA A 585 -8.83 14.60 9.82
CA ALA A 585 -9.98 13.89 9.24
C ALA A 585 -11.03 14.90 8.74
N LEU A 586 -11.48 14.72 7.49
CA LEU A 586 -12.45 15.60 6.84
C LEU A 586 -13.79 14.88 6.63
N MET A 587 -13.75 13.74 5.94
CA MET A 587 -14.87 12.84 5.67
C MET A 587 -14.33 11.41 5.60
N ALA A 588 -15.21 10.39 5.61
CA ALA A 588 -14.76 9.01 5.56
C ALA A 588 -13.83 8.78 4.35
N GLY A 589 -12.66 8.19 4.59
CA GLY A 589 -11.66 7.93 3.55
C GLY A 589 -10.77 9.13 3.15
N VAL A 590 -11.15 10.39 3.44
CA VAL A 590 -10.40 11.59 3.01
C VAL A 590 -9.98 12.47 4.19
N ARG A 591 -8.71 12.84 4.19
CA ARG A 591 -8.04 13.62 5.24
C ARG A 591 -7.30 14.82 4.62
N ILE A 592 -6.85 15.76 5.45
CA ILE A 592 -6.03 16.90 5.05
C ILE A 592 -4.70 16.82 5.80
N LYS A 593 -3.59 16.80 5.07
CA LYS A 593 -2.24 16.96 5.62
C LYS A 593 -1.84 18.43 5.49
N VAL A 594 -1.34 19.02 6.58
CA VAL A 594 -0.83 20.40 6.61
C VAL A 594 0.64 20.37 6.98
N ALA A 595 1.45 21.08 6.19
CA ALA A 595 2.89 21.19 6.38
C ALA A 595 3.28 21.77 7.74
N ASP A 596 4.45 21.42 8.23
CA ASP A 596 5.18 22.13 9.27
C ASP A 596 6.44 22.80 8.72
N PRO A 597 6.29 23.92 7.98
CA PRO A 597 7.45 24.68 7.50
C PRO A 597 8.35 25.11 8.65
N ASP A 598 9.65 25.02 8.44
CA ASP A 598 10.64 25.59 9.34
C ASP A 598 10.37 27.09 9.62
N ALA A 599 10.74 27.53 10.81
CA ALA A 599 10.54 28.89 11.27
C ALA A 599 11.21 29.94 10.36
N ASP A 600 12.30 29.60 9.67
CA ASP A 600 13.03 30.45 8.74
C ASP A 600 12.33 30.61 7.38
N GLU A 601 11.47 29.66 6.96
CA GLU A 601 10.57 29.85 5.81
C GLU A 601 9.49 30.92 6.09
N GLY A 602 9.15 31.08 7.37
CA GLY A 602 8.25 32.12 7.89
C GLY A 602 6.89 31.58 8.33
N THR A 603 6.36 32.14 9.42
CA THR A 603 5.16 31.66 10.13
C THR A 603 3.84 31.75 9.36
N ASP A 604 3.83 32.38 8.18
CA ASP A 604 2.63 32.58 7.36
C ASP A 604 2.57 31.60 6.18
N VAL A 605 3.59 30.76 6.00
CA VAL A 605 3.65 29.74 4.93
C VAL A 605 2.61 28.66 5.20
N LEU A 606 1.70 28.47 4.23
CA LEU A 606 0.69 27.42 4.24
C LEU A 606 0.94 26.53 3.03
N ARG A 607 1.08 25.22 3.28
CA ARG A 607 1.02 24.15 2.29
C ARG A 607 0.12 23.06 2.87
N TYR A 608 -0.81 22.55 2.08
CA TYR A 608 -1.68 21.47 2.49
C TYR A 608 -2.23 20.73 1.27
N TYR A 609 -2.66 19.49 1.45
CA TYR A 609 -3.40 18.75 0.43
C TYR A 609 -4.43 17.81 1.07
N PRO A 610 -5.52 17.48 0.35
CA PRO A 610 -6.35 16.34 0.70
C PRO A 610 -5.63 15.04 0.32
N TYR A 611 -5.89 13.96 1.07
CA TYR A 611 -5.39 12.63 0.71
C TYR A 611 -6.39 11.53 1.07
N LYS A 612 -6.34 10.43 0.31
CA LYS A 612 -7.03 9.17 0.61
C LYS A 612 -6.07 8.20 1.28
N GLN A 613 -6.49 7.60 2.38
CA GLN A 613 -5.72 6.56 3.06
C GLN A 613 -6.14 5.18 2.53
N VAL A 614 -5.19 4.36 2.13
CA VAL A 614 -5.43 3.00 1.62
C VAL A 614 -4.54 2.01 2.35
N THR A 615 -5.00 0.77 2.53
CA THR A 615 -4.25 -0.27 3.25
C THR A 615 -4.19 -1.53 2.41
N ILE A 616 -2.97 -2.03 2.21
CA ILE A 616 -2.73 -3.37 1.68
C ILE A 616 -2.54 -4.28 2.90
N GLU A 617 -3.46 -5.22 3.09
CA GLU A 617 -3.39 -6.15 4.22
C GLU A 617 -2.20 -7.11 4.04
N GLY A 618 -1.42 -7.28 5.11
CA GLY A 618 -0.36 -8.30 5.15
C GLY A 618 -0.95 -9.68 5.35
N GLU A 619 -0.25 -10.71 4.86
CA GLU A 619 -0.58 -12.08 5.23
C GLU A 619 -0.63 -12.19 6.76
N GLU A 620 -1.80 -12.52 7.34
CA GLU A 620 -1.84 -12.92 8.73
C GLU A 620 -0.93 -14.14 8.89
N GLU A 621 0.20 -13.99 9.59
CA GLU A 621 0.99 -15.15 10.01
C GLU A 621 0.07 -16.03 10.87
N VAL A 622 -0.40 -17.12 10.28
CA VAL A 622 -1.13 -18.15 11.02
C VAL A 622 -0.17 -18.69 12.07
N ALA A 623 -0.32 -18.19 13.30
CA ALA A 623 0.41 -18.68 14.46
C ALA A 623 0.23 -20.20 14.50
N LYS A 624 1.31 -20.94 14.23
CA LYS A 624 1.31 -22.39 14.35
C LYS A 624 0.99 -22.72 15.80
N GLU A 625 -0.24 -23.16 16.06
CA GLU A 625 -0.59 -23.74 17.35
C GLU A 625 0.40 -24.87 17.65
N GLU A 626 1.30 -24.62 18.62
CA GLU A 626 2.07 -25.67 19.23
C GLU A 626 1.08 -26.66 19.86
N THR A 627 1.00 -27.85 19.26
CA THR A 627 0.21 -28.96 19.78
C THR A 627 0.72 -29.33 21.17
N ALA A 628 0.04 -28.83 22.20
CA ALA A 628 0.31 -29.19 23.58
C ALA A 628 0.10 -30.69 23.78
N VAL A 629 1.18 -31.38 24.16
CA VAL A 629 1.18 -32.80 24.53
C VAL A 629 0.36 -32.97 25.82
N VAL A 630 -0.86 -33.53 25.69
CA VAL A 630 -1.71 -33.87 26.83
C VAL A 630 -1.15 -35.08 27.56
N THR A 631 -0.69 -34.89 28.79
CA THR A 631 -0.49 -35.98 29.75
C THR A 631 -1.80 -36.22 30.53
N PRO A 632 -2.21 -37.48 30.77
CA PRO A 632 -3.49 -37.75 31.41
C PRO A 632 -3.36 -37.60 32.93
N VAL A 633 -3.98 -36.57 33.50
CA VAL A 633 -4.17 -36.47 34.95
C VAL A 633 -5.55 -37.03 35.30
N ASN A 634 -5.50 -38.05 36.14
CA ASN A 634 -6.63 -38.73 36.75
C ASN A 634 -6.95 -37.97 38.04
N ASP A 635 -8.11 -37.32 38.17
CA ASP A 635 -8.66 -37.06 39.50
C ASP A 635 -10.18 -36.86 39.54
N THR A 636 -10.74 -37.46 40.59
CA THR A 636 -12.14 -37.58 40.97
C THR A 636 -12.72 -36.31 41.58
N GLU A 637 -13.84 -35.87 40.98
CA GLU A 637 -15.09 -35.33 41.55
C GLU A 637 -15.14 -34.90 43.04
N LYS A 638 -15.46 -33.61 43.26
CA LYS A 638 -16.57 -33.10 44.12
C LYS A 638 -16.65 -31.56 44.01
N VAL A 639 -17.59 -30.98 43.24
CA VAL A 639 -18.93 -30.43 43.63
C VAL A 639 -18.89 -29.74 45.03
N VAL A 640 -19.21 -28.46 45.24
CA VAL A 640 -20.54 -27.80 45.10
C VAL A 640 -20.40 -26.28 45.40
N GLU A 641 -21.07 -25.44 44.56
CA GLU A 641 -21.74 -24.12 44.78
C GLU A 641 -21.02 -22.97 45.53
N GLU A 642 -21.25 -21.67 45.29
CA GLU A 642 -22.39 -20.96 44.70
C GLU A 642 -22.00 -19.51 44.35
N ALA A 643 -22.75 -18.92 43.40
CA ALA A 643 -23.24 -17.52 43.30
C ALA A 643 -22.23 -16.35 43.40
N LYS A 644 -22.10 -15.53 42.34
CA LYS A 644 -22.88 -14.29 42.06
C LYS A 644 -22.83 -13.30 43.26
N GLU A 645 -22.43 -12.04 43.13
CA GLU A 645 -22.77 -11.07 42.10
C GLU A 645 -21.95 -9.78 42.38
N THR A 646 -21.48 -9.14 41.32
CA THR A 646 -21.57 -7.69 41.02
C THR A 646 -21.18 -6.57 42.03
N VAL A 647 -20.22 -5.77 41.55
CA VAL A 647 -20.35 -4.32 41.23
C VAL A 647 -19.83 -3.27 42.23
N VAL A 648 -19.21 -2.26 41.59
CA VAL A 648 -18.79 -0.90 41.99
C VAL A 648 -17.46 -0.70 42.71
N GLU A 649 -16.44 -0.41 41.89
CA GLU A 649 -15.86 0.93 41.69
C GLU A 649 -15.57 1.84 42.91
N GLU A 650 -14.30 2.28 42.89
CA GLU A 650 -13.79 3.61 43.23
C GLU A 650 -14.11 4.24 44.60
N ALA A 651 -13.04 4.49 45.36
CA ALA A 651 -12.62 5.88 45.55
C ALA A 651 -11.22 5.96 46.19
N ASN A 652 -10.34 6.54 45.38
CA ASN A 652 -9.06 7.19 45.64
C ASN A 652 -8.94 7.91 47.01
N LYS A 653 -7.81 7.70 47.72
CA LYS A 653 -7.15 8.72 48.55
C LYS A 653 -5.72 8.32 48.98
N THR A 654 -4.77 8.81 48.19
CA THR A 654 -3.54 9.52 48.57
C THR A 654 -3.01 9.48 50.03
N VAL A 655 -1.76 9.01 50.13
CA VAL A 655 -0.53 9.70 50.60
C VAL A 655 -0.16 9.71 52.10
N GLU A 656 1.10 9.29 52.33
CA GLU A 656 2.05 9.62 53.43
C GLU A 656 1.86 8.96 54.81
N GLU A 657 2.89 8.54 55.57
CA GLU A 657 4.34 8.58 55.47
C GLU A 657 4.94 7.69 56.61
N ALA A 658 6.23 7.37 56.49
CA ALA A 658 7.22 7.25 57.57
C ALA A 658 7.43 5.92 58.35
N LYS A 659 8.56 5.28 57.96
CA LYS A 659 9.80 5.03 58.73
C LYS A 659 9.94 3.88 59.75
N GLU A 660 11.00 3.13 59.44
CA GLU A 660 12.04 2.53 60.30
C GLU A 660 11.66 1.41 61.29
N VAL A 661 12.40 0.28 61.25
CA VAL A 661 13.60 0.06 62.08
C VAL A 661 14.24 -1.31 61.75
N VAL A 662 15.51 -1.21 61.37
CA VAL A 662 16.70 -2.07 61.59
C VAL A 662 16.56 -3.26 62.56
N GLU A 663 17.02 -4.46 62.19
CA GLU A 663 18.17 -5.10 62.88
C GLU A 663 18.79 -6.29 62.12
N GLU A 664 20.12 -6.21 62.04
CA GLU A 664 21.10 -7.24 61.71
C GLU A 664 20.95 -8.51 62.56
N ALA A 665 21.26 -9.66 61.96
CA ALA A 665 22.07 -10.67 62.63
C ALA A 665 22.83 -11.53 61.60
N LYS A 666 24.16 -11.37 61.65
CA LYS A 666 25.22 -12.31 61.24
C LYS A 666 24.93 -13.71 61.82
N GLU A 667 25.52 -14.83 61.44
CA GLU A 667 26.84 -15.18 60.95
C GLU A 667 26.77 -16.71 60.77
N GLU A 668 27.39 -17.28 59.73
CA GLU A 668 28.47 -18.26 59.89
C GLU A 668 28.67 -19.10 58.63
N VAL A 669 29.93 -19.11 58.26
CA VAL A 669 30.63 -19.81 57.21
C VAL A 669 30.78 -21.28 57.60
N ASN A 670 30.76 -22.19 56.63
CA ASN A 670 31.71 -23.29 56.67
C ASN A 670 32.18 -23.67 55.27
N GLU A 671 33.47 -23.48 55.06
CA GLU A 671 34.26 -23.97 53.94
C GLU A 671 34.27 -25.51 53.92
N THR A 672 34.48 -26.08 52.74
CA THR A 672 35.45 -27.18 52.63
C THR A 672 36.06 -27.18 51.24
N GLU A 673 37.39 -27.12 51.27
CA GLU A 673 38.33 -27.09 50.16
C GLU A 673 38.45 -28.42 49.40
N ALA A 674 39.10 -28.30 48.24
CA ALA A 674 40.26 -29.08 47.78
C ALA A 674 40.03 -29.76 46.42
N HIS A 675 40.62 -29.20 45.35
CA HIS A 675 41.95 -29.55 44.77
C HIS A 675 41.86 -30.86 43.94
N ALA A 676 42.40 -31.00 42.74
CA ALA A 676 43.55 -30.34 42.15
C ALA A 676 43.63 -30.59 40.62
N GLU A 677 44.46 -29.75 39.96
CA GLU A 677 45.51 -30.11 38.97
C GLU A 677 45.10 -30.86 37.67
N GLU A 678 45.60 -30.56 36.47
CA GLU A 678 46.65 -29.68 35.97
C GLU A 678 46.60 -29.76 34.42
N THR A 679 46.96 -28.67 33.71
CA THR A 679 47.76 -28.59 32.46
C THR A 679 47.47 -29.51 31.25
N ALA A 680 47.70 -29.14 29.99
CA ALA A 680 48.06 -27.93 29.28
C ALA A 680 48.14 -28.31 27.77
N GLU A 681 48.12 -27.28 26.92
CA GLU A 681 48.76 -27.19 25.60
C GLU A 681 48.14 -27.86 24.35
N ALA A 682 47.80 -26.97 23.41
CA ALA A 682 47.68 -27.16 21.96
C ALA A 682 49.05 -27.51 21.32
N PRO A 683 49.15 -27.98 20.04
CA PRO A 683 48.93 -27.10 18.88
C PRO A 683 48.40 -27.75 17.56
N VAL A 684 47.69 -26.92 16.78
CA VAL A 684 47.77 -26.63 15.32
C VAL A 684 47.81 -27.74 14.22
N ASN A 685 46.89 -27.56 13.25
CA ASN A 685 46.84 -27.88 11.80
C ASN A 685 46.54 -29.31 11.27
N GLN A 686 45.40 -29.46 10.56
CA GLN A 686 45.30 -29.54 9.08
C GLN A 686 43.86 -29.91 8.62
N THR A 687 43.32 -29.12 7.68
CA THR A 687 42.18 -29.39 6.74
C THR A 687 42.56 -30.48 5.71
N PRO A 688 41.63 -31.11 4.93
CA PRO A 688 40.62 -30.51 4.02
C PRO A 688 39.21 -31.18 4.14
N GLY A 689 38.08 -30.73 3.60
CA GLY A 689 37.68 -29.80 2.53
C GLY A 689 36.49 -30.43 1.78
N PHE A 690 35.45 -29.68 1.40
CA PHE A 690 34.61 -29.87 0.19
C PHE A 690 33.57 -28.75 0.11
N GLY A 691 33.67 -27.92 -0.94
CA GLY A 691 32.65 -26.95 -1.35
C GLY A 691 31.74 -27.50 -2.45
N SER A 692 30.70 -26.75 -2.78
CA SER A 692 29.89 -26.97 -3.99
C SER A 692 29.44 -25.61 -4.51
N ILE A 693 29.98 -25.25 -5.66
CA ILE A 693 29.56 -24.16 -6.54
C ILE A 693 28.91 -24.84 -7.76
N PHE A 694 27.73 -24.39 -8.17
CA PHE A 694 27.14 -24.75 -9.46
C PHE A 694 27.24 -23.54 -10.40
N ALA A 695 28.06 -23.66 -11.43
CA ALA A 695 27.94 -22.91 -12.66
C ALA A 695 28.45 -23.80 -13.81
N LEU A 696 27.65 -23.97 -14.86
CA LEU A 696 28.14 -24.18 -16.23
C LEU A 696 27.00 -24.03 -17.24
N THR A 697 27.26 -23.12 -18.17
CA THR A 697 26.62 -22.81 -19.45
C THR A 697 26.65 -23.98 -20.45
N GLY A 698 25.80 -23.96 -21.50
CA GLY A 698 25.99 -24.87 -22.63
C GLY A 698 24.85 -25.01 -23.66
N LEU A 699 24.80 -24.05 -24.59
CA LEU A 699 24.04 -23.96 -25.85
C LEU A 699 24.20 -25.18 -26.79
N LEU A 700 23.12 -25.65 -27.45
CA LEU A 700 23.23 -26.45 -28.69
C LEU A 700 21.94 -26.44 -29.53
N ALA A 701 21.97 -25.69 -30.63
CA ALA A 701 21.04 -25.76 -31.74
C ALA A 701 21.52 -26.78 -32.79
N VAL A 702 20.62 -27.61 -33.35
CA VAL A 702 20.76 -28.18 -34.70
C VAL A 702 19.37 -28.41 -35.32
N ALA A 703 19.10 -27.69 -36.41
CA ALA A 703 18.02 -27.96 -37.36
C ALA A 703 18.53 -28.85 -38.51
N TYR A 704 17.73 -29.82 -39.01
CA TYR A 704 17.68 -30.16 -40.45
C TYR A 704 16.56 -31.17 -40.87
N LEU A 705 15.93 -30.86 -42.02
CA LEU A 705 15.29 -31.69 -43.07
C LEU A 705 13.79 -32.10 -43.03
N VAL A 706 12.94 -31.22 -43.57
CA VAL A 706 12.38 -31.22 -44.96
C VAL A 706 12.06 -32.56 -45.67
N LEU A 707 10.74 -32.73 -45.89
CA LEU A 707 9.96 -33.17 -47.08
C LEU A 707 10.02 -34.61 -47.66
N SER A 708 8.76 -35.08 -47.82
CA SER A 708 8.13 -35.79 -48.95
C SER A 708 7.71 -37.23 -48.58
N ARG A 709 6.46 -37.69 -48.82
CA ARG A 709 5.64 -37.60 -50.03
C ARG A 709 4.26 -38.23 -49.77
N ARG A 710 3.24 -37.73 -50.50
CA ARG A 710 2.06 -38.43 -51.08
C ARG A 710 1.06 -39.10 -50.11
N ASP A 711 -0.24 -38.93 -50.23
CA ASP A 711 -1.14 -38.50 -51.32
C ASP A 711 -2.25 -37.58 -50.79
#